data_AF-A0A814SIY9-F1
#
_entry.id   AF-A0A814SIY9-F1
#
_cell.length_a   1.000
_cell.length_b   1.000
_cell.length_c   1.000
_cell.angle_alpha   90.00
_cell.angle_beta   90.00
_cell.angle_gamma   90.00
#
_symmetry.space_group_name_H-M   'P 1'
#
loop_
_entity.id
_entity.type
_entity.pdbx_description
1 polymer ?
#
loop_
_entity_poly.entity_id
_entity_poly.type
_entity_poly.pdbx_seq_one_letter_code
_entity_poly.pdbx_strand_id
1 'polypeptide(L)'
;MVDNSVKRNSAEDRLGSAVFSAKDNDSMHKSLNGEFILYRLLIEQILKGSLDNKQSLLKYFHPDEKKDKILLKEFDKTYQPSKAIFWYTKESPVYKNLNKALRTQNTDDVTPFASFIKDLTVQLGEEHQLFVRKQQEKSAQFQVYRGQFISKDEITRLQASPGDLISMNSFLSTSTNRKKAFEFATSRPPPTDDLTSVLLQMNIDIFTQSKPFADIRRLSAFPEEEEILFAVGSVFRIEKVSFDDEHKLWMAEFTLCAENNAETEKVSKTLEKELEGNNHLVAMGTYFIHMQKYDQAQGYLETLLQNKSIQDPLDFAYCYQILGKVQEKKGNYVSSIENFNKSLDYLLNNPQLKDHSFVSECYNELGFVYSCQEDYHTSFAYFDKALSTQNNESLVTYFNMAKVYLKAKNHRLSLDYLQRIMDNKSKIKSAFLADVYIHMGRNLSAINQNEQATKMFDTVAELQIKELHDKHPDLSYTYLQVGLMHLQNDNFDKSYEFFQKAYQLQLNSLPGNHSDFAETFQNFGDFYMKQSNTEKAIFYYEKRLENQLKTLSWDHPSVMKTYSDLGHAHWKRRNFDAASKYFEKILRADQQRKKQGETSLSTSYRTLADLYLDKYETTSDKKVLDQSTPFYLNCLKNELETKLPNDYSLLDIYKILAKTYYRQGKLSEAMLYYNRTLDCYFGKLPLDTKCIDEVYESIKKIYLKKKNFTQSLLFYSNLDKSQVENKSQHIKNLHFEKYHLDQSLYHFQEQLKKKRRDSALNYVVTSIHYEKQDYEKVGEYFSSLLMKELNSKSYADISLKYLYGIIGNIYLKKRRFNQALIYFFHFLNCQLQHQTNSIEETLYQIGRIFLTKDYFIYGINTKQFTQLDSYLNSFQLENSLSTHLASYLTNSLQNPKLKKFSPDEVFEILGNFFLRKQYYIQALNYFQSLLNRQAGQYSQLMWTYLVIGDIYAKQGYSNQAIQFYQYSLQIAQGGSSRNRSVLEKIQYRIRTGTLPDL
;
A
#
# COMPACT_ATOMS: atom_id res chain seq x y z
N MET A 1 14.03 1.87 16.97
CA MET A 1 14.98 2.76 17.67
C MET A 1 16.21 1.93 17.96
N VAL A 2 17.13 1.87 17.00
CA VAL A 2 18.38 1.11 17.10
C VAL A 2 19.50 2.13 17.24
N ASP A 3 20.33 1.96 18.27
CA ASP A 3 21.62 2.59 18.57
C ASP A 3 22.15 3.65 17.59
N ASN A 4 21.63 4.88 17.68
CA ASN A 4 22.23 6.07 17.05
C ASN A 4 23.38 6.66 17.90
N SER A 5 23.58 6.19 19.12
CA SER A 5 24.66 6.62 20.03
C SER A 5 26.03 6.10 19.61
N VAL A 6 26.11 4.83 19.17
CA VAL A 6 27.38 4.18 18.79
C VAL A 6 27.94 4.77 17.48
N LYS A 7 27.10 5.06 16.48
CA LYS A 7 27.51 5.69 15.22
C LYS A 7 27.95 7.15 15.37
N ARG A 8 27.40 7.88 16.34
CA ARG A 8 27.80 9.27 16.61
C ARG A 8 29.22 9.36 17.16
N ASN A 9 29.66 8.38 17.94
CA ASN A 9 31.02 8.33 18.46
C ASN A 9 32.05 7.91 17.40
N SER A 10 31.70 7.01 16.47
CA SER A 10 32.62 6.60 15.38
C SER A 10 33.01 7.71 14.40
N ALA A 11 32.24 8.79 14.33
CA ALA A 11 32.55 9.95 13.48
C ALA A 11 33.53 10.93 14.14
N GLU A 12 33.69 10.88 15.47
CA GLU A 12 34.57 11.79 16.23
C GLU A 12 36.06 11.50 15.98
N ASP A 13 36.36 10.24 15.61
CA ASP A 13 37.71 9.70 15.42
C ASP A 13 38.11 9.51 13.93
N ARG A 14 37.33 10.06 12.99
CA ARG A 14 37.71 10.11 11.57
C ARG A 14 38.84 11.10 11.34
N LEU A 15 39.62 10.89 10.27
CA LEU A 15 40.65 11.85 9.86
C LEU A 15 40.05 13.23 9.55
N GLY A 16 38.78 13.25 9.13
CA GLY A 16 38.10 14.49 8.77
C GLY A 16 38.77 15.08 7.52
N SER A 17 38.91 14.27 6.49
CA SER A 17 39.57 14.63 5.25
C SER A 17 38.70 14.25 4.06
N ALA A 18 38.83 14.99 2.97
CA ALA A 18 38.22 14.65 1.69
C ALA A 18 39.31 14.48 0.64
N VAL A 19 39.21 13.42 -0.16
CA VAL A 19 40.13 13.16 -1.28
C VAL A 19 39.52 13.76 -2.55
N PHE A 20 40.36 14.34 -3.37
CA PHE A 20 40.04 14.85 -4.69
C PHE A 20 40.95 14.19 -5.72
N SER A 21 40.35 13.54 -6.71
CA SER A 21 41.07 13.09 -7.90
C SER A 21 40.67 13.93 -9.11
N ALA A 22 41.67 14.46 -9.83
CA ALA A 22 41.43 15.16 -11.09
C ALA A 22 40.86 14.22 -12.17
N LYS A 23 41.09 12.91 -12.04
CA LYS A 23 40.54 11.89 -12.95
C LYS A 23 39.02 11.80 -12.82
N ASP A 24 38.49 12.01 -11.62
CA ASP A 24 37.06 11.86 -11.32
C ASP A 24 36.22 13.07 -11.81
N ASN A 25 36.83 14.09 -12.43
CA ASN A 25 36.09 15.25 -12.95
C ASN A 25 35.10 14.89 -14.06
N ASP A 26 35.43 13.90 -14.89
CA ASP A 26 34.56 13.37 -15.93
C ASP A 26 33.87 12.05 -15.49
N SER A 27 33.87 11.75 -14.19
CA SER A 27 33.20 10.59 -13.60
C SER A 27 31.67 10.73 -13.64
N MET A 28 30.98 9.61 -13.84
CA MET A 28 29.54 9.51 -13.62
C MET A 28 29.20 9.59 -12.12
N HIS A 29 30.13 9.23 -11.22
CA HIS A 29 29.99 9.36 -9.77
C HIS A 29 30.49 10.73 -9.28
N LYS A 30 29.65 11.76 -9.46
CA LYS A 30 29.91 13.12 -8.93
C LYS A 30 30.10 13.19 -7.40
N SER A 31 29.77 12.12 -6.67
CA SER A 31 29.97 11.99 -5.23
C SER A 31 31.44 11.84 -4.83
N LEU A 32 32.32 11.32 -5.70
CA LEU A 32 33.72 11.02 -5.38
C LEU A 32 34.48 12.28 -4.95
N ASN A 33 34.38 13.36 -5.73
CA ASN A 33 34.92 14.67 -5.40
C ASN A 33 33.96 15.53 -4.56
N GLY A 34 32.72 15.06 -4.32
CA GLY A 34 31.64 15.86 -3.74
C GLY A 34 31.92 16.36 -2.32
N GLU A 35 32.50 15.53 -1.45
CA GLU A 35 32.89 15.94 -0.09
C GLU A 35 33.98 17.02 -0.10
N PHE A 36 34.98 16.86 -0.98
CA PHE A 36 36.06 17.82 -1.13
C PHE A 36 35.54 19.17 -1.58
N ILE A 37 34.70 19.15 -2.63
CA ILE A 37 34.16 20.36 -3.25
C ILE A 37 33.20 21.07 -2.30
N LEU A 38 32.26 20.36 -1.68
CA LEU A 38 31.32 20.95 -0.70
C LEU A 38 32.08 21.65 0.43
N TYR A 39 33.08 20.97 0.98
CA TYR A 39 33.81 21.49 2.12
C TYR A 39 34.63 22.74 1.76
N ARG A 40 35.27 22.72 0.59
CA ARG A 40 35.97 23.90 0.07
C ARG A 40 35.03 25.09 -0.08
N LEU A 41 33.84 24.88 -0.67
CA LEU A 41 32.81 25.91 -0.77
C LEU A 41 32.37 26.44 0.59
N LEU A 42 32.11 25.55 1.55
CA LEU A 42 31.73 25.93 2.91
C LEU A 42 32.79 26.84 3.57
N ILE A 43 34.06 26.43 3.53
CA ILE A 43 35.15 27.22 4.11
C ILE A 43 35.33 28.55 3.40
N GLU A 44 35.27 28.59 2.06
CA GLU A 44 35.33 29.85 1.31
C GLU A 44 34.20 30.81 1.71
N GLN A 45 32.98 30.31 1.92
CA GLN A 45 31.86 31.13 2.38
C GLN A 45 32.00 31.62 3.82
N ILE A 46 32.53 30.79 4.72
CA ILE A 46 32.85 31.20 6.10
C ILE A 46 33.89 32.32 6.10
N LEU A 47 34.98 32.17 5.34
CA LEU A 47 36.06 33.15 5.29
C LEU A 47 35.61 34.48 4.66
N LYS A 48 34.72 34.43 3.64
CA LYS A 48 34.08 35.61 3.05
C LYS A 48 33.09 36.32 4.01
N GLY A 49 32.67 35.66 5.09
CA GLY A 49 31.70 36.18 6.06
C GLY A 49 30.23 36.01 5.65
N SER A 50 29.96 35.25 4.59
CA SER A 50 28.60 35.01 4.06
C SER A 50 27.69 34.23 5.03
N LEU A 51 28.30 33.49 5.97
CA LEU A 51 27.63 32.62 6.95
C LEU A 51 27.77 33.13 8.40
N ASP A 52 28.18 34.39 8.59
CA ASP A 52 28.42 34.94 9.92
C ASP A 52 27.13 34.99 10.76
N ASN A 53 27.04 34.13 11.78
CA ASN A 53 25.96 34.15 12.76
C ASN A 53 26.54 34.44 14.14
N LYS A 54 26.37 35.68 14.64
CA LYS A 54 26.88 36.13 15.96
C LYS A 54 26.01 35.63 17.11
N GLN A 55 25.77 34.31 17.19
CA GLN A 55 25.06 33.69 18.30
C GLN A 55 26.04 33.17 19.35
N SER A 56 25.64 33.26 20.63
CA SER A 56 26.40 32.73 21.76
C SER A 56 26.51 31.20 21.65
N LEU A 57 27.72 30.65 21.77
CA LEU A 57 27.95 29.20 21.67
C LEU A 57 27.27 28.46 22.83
N LEU A 58 27.17 29.09 24.01
CA LEU A 58 26.44 28.54 25.15
C LEU A 58 24.95 28.33 24.85
N LYS A 59 24.33 29.25 24.10
CA LYS A 59 22.92 29.14 23.69
C LYS A 59 22.69 28.07 22.64
N TYR A 60 23.72 27.70 21.87
CA TYR A 60 23.59 26.70 20.83
C TYR A 60 23.82 25.28 21.36
N PHE A 61 24.95 25.05 22.06
CA PHE A 61 25.38 23.69 22.40
C PHE A 61 24.77 23.12 23.68
N HIS A 62 24.13 23.94 24.51
CA HIS A 62 23.44 23.53 25.75
C HIS A 62 24.12 22.36 26.50
N PRO A 63 25.42 22.46 26.87
CA PRO A 63 26.16 21.32 27.40
C PRO A 63 25.55 20.82 28.71
N ASP A 64 25.53 19.52 28.96
CA ASP A 64 24.97 18.95 30.19
C ASP A 64 25.87 19.20 31.41
N GLU A 65 27.19 19.14 31.21
CA GLU A 65 28.18 19.29 32.27
C GLU A 65 28.29 20.73 32.79
N LYS A 66 28.29 20.88 34.12
CA LYS A 66 28.43 22.18 34.78
C LYS A 66 29.76 22.87 34.44
N LYS A 67 30.84 22.10 34.28
CA LYS A 67 32.18 22.59 33.88
C LYS A 67 32.14 23.21 32.49
N ASP A 68 31.51 22.52 31.53
CA ASP A 68 31.38 22.97 30.14
C ASP A 68 30.51 24.24 30.02
N LYS A 69 29.42 24.33 30.79
CA LYS A 69 28.60 25.55 30.87
C LYS A 69 29.42 26.77 31.33
N ILE A 70 30.29 26.58 32.33
CA ILE A 70 31.15 27.65 32.85
C ILE A 70 32.15 28.10 31.79
N LEU A 71 32.82 27.15 31.12
CA LEU A 71 33.83 27.44 30.11
C LEU A 71 33.24 28.12 28.86
N LEU A 72 32.06 27.69 28.38
CA LEU A 72 31.39 28.38 27.27
C LEU A 72 30.90 29.78 27.68
N LYS A 73 30.46 29.97 28.92
CA LYS A 73 30.10 31.30 29.44
C LYS A 73 31.31 32.23 29.55
N GLU A 74 32.46 31.68 29.94
CA GLU A 74 33.74 32.39 29.95
C GLU A 74 34.13 32.80 28.53
N PHE A 75 34.05 31.87 27.57
CA PHE A 75 34.31 32.14 26.15
C PHE A 75 33.42 33.27 25.63
N ASP A 76 32.09 33.13 25.74
CA ASP A 76 31.13 34.12 25.23
C ASP A 76 31.33 35.52 25.85
N LYS A 77 31.89 35.61 27.06
CA LYS A 77 32.13 36.89 27.76
C LYS A 77 33.51 37.51 27.46
N THR A 78 34.54 36.68 27.27
CA THR A 78 35.95 37.12 27.29
C THR A 78 36.69 36.90 25.97
N TYR A 79 36.06 36.24 25.00
CA TYR A 79 36.65 35.98 23.69
C TYR A 79 36.99 37.28 22.94
N GLN A 80 38.15 37.26 22.28
CA GLN A 80 38.64 38.31 21.39
C GLN A 80 39.33 37.62 20.20
N PRO A 81 39.25 38.19 18.97
CA PRO A 81 39.86 37.60 17.78
C PRO A 81 41.36 37.29 17.94
N SER A 82 42.11 38.15 18.65
CA SER A 82 43.54 37.96 18.93
C SER A 82 43.87 36.82 19.90
N LYS A 83 42.87 36.14 20.46
CA LYS A 83 43.03 34.96 21.34
C LYS A 83 42.42 33.69 20.74
N ALA A 84 42.15 33.67 19.42
CA ALA A 84 41.55 32.52 18.76
C ALA A 84 42.38 31.23 18.91
N ILE A 85 43.70 31.28 18.67
CA ILE A 85 44.61 30.14 18.83
C ILE A 85 44.65 29.65 20.28
N PHE A 86 44.66 30.57 21.25
CA PHE A 86 44.63 30.22 22.68
C PHE A 86 43.35 29.46 23.04
N TRP A 87 42.19 29.95 22.59
CA TRP A 87 40.90 29.27 22.85
C TRP A 87 40.74 27.96 22.07
N TYR A 88 41.36 27.86 20.90
CA TYR A 88 41.39 26.63 20.13
C TYR A 88 42.23 25.55 20.82
N THR A 89 43.38 25.90 21.41
CA THR A 89 44.28 24.94 22.07
C THR A 89 43.92 24.69 23.54
N LYS A 90 43.16 25.58 24.18
CA LYS A 90 42.67 25.40 25.56
C LYS A 90 41.70 24.22 25.62
N GLU A 91 41.94 23.30 26.55
CA GLU A 91 41.03 22.19 26.86
C GLU A 91 39.65 22.74 27.28
N SER A 92 38.74 22.81 26.31
CA SER A 92 37.45 23.49 26.43
C SER A 92 36.43 22.89 25.48
N PRO A 93 35.13 23.11 25.74
CA PRO A 93 34.08 22.70 24.81
C PRO A 93 34.22 23.32 23.42
N VAL A 94 34.88 24.48 23.30
CA VAL A 94 35.13 25.15 22.01
C VAL A 94 35.99 24.26 21.11
N TYR A 95 37.15 23.81 21.60
CA TYR A 95 38.03 22.89 20.88
C TYR A 95 37.32 21.59 20.49
N LYS A 96 36.66 20.96 21.47
CA LYS A 96 35.99 19.66 21.30
C LYS A 96 34.85 19.75 20.27
N ASN A 97 33.96 20.72 20.43
CA ASN A 97 32.78 20.88 19.58
C ASN A 97 33.16 21.38 18.18
N LEU A 98 34.14 22.27 18.06
CA LEU A 98 34.62 22.73 16.76
C LEU A 98 35.26 21.59 15.97
N ASN A 99 36.21 20.84 16.57
CA ASN A 99 36.83 19.71 15.87
C ASN A 99 35.82 18.63 15.52
N LYS A 100 34.83 18.40 16.39
CA LYS A 100 33.71 17.51 16.07
C LYS A 100 32.92 18.03 14.87
N ALA A 101 32.49 19.29 14.88
CA ALA A 101 31.73 19.90 13.79
C ALA A 101 32.48 19.87 12.45
N LEU A 102 33.77 20.19 12.46
CA LEU A 102 34.63 20.18 11.28
C LEU A 102 34.84 18.76 10.72
N ARG A 103 35.01 17.74 11.59
CA ARG A 103 35.14 16.33 11.16
C ARG A 103 33.84 15.72 10.69
N THR A 104 32.72 16.03 11.35
CA THR A 104 31.39 15.55 10.92
C THR A 104 30.92 16.27 9.66
N GLN A 105 31.51 17.42 9.33
CA GLN A 105 31.17 18.25 8.17
C GLN A 105 29.68 18.64 8.13
N ASN A 106 29.04 18.70 9.31
CA ASN A 106 27.66 19.12 9.42
C ASN A 106 27.60 20.64 9.37
N THR A 107 27.01 21.21 8.32
CA THR A 107 26.90 22.66 8.14
C THR A 107 26.24 23.33 9.33
N ASP A 108 25.24 22.71 9.93
CA ASP A 108 24.52 23.25 11.08
C ASP A 108 25.43 23.36 12.32
N ASP A 109 26.37 22.43 12.49
CA ASP A 109 27.31 22.44 13.62
C ASP A 109 28.51 23.37 13.37
N VAL A 110 28.89 23.58 12.10
CA VAL A 110 30.01 24.44 11.71
C VAL A 110 29.61 25.92 11.72
N THR A 111 28.38 26.24 11.28
CA THR A 111 27.89 27.62 11.14
C THR A 111 27.98 28.46 12.42
N PRO A 112 27.66 27.95 13.63
CA PRO A 112 27.85 28.67 14.90
C PRO A 112 29.30 29.08 15.17
N PHE A 113 30.26 28.36 14.61
CA PHE A 113 31.68 28.66 14.72
C PHE A 113 32.23 29.52 13.57
N ALA A 114 31.42 29.94 12.59
CA ALA A 114 31.90 30.62 11.39
C ALA A 114 32.84 31.81 11.70
N SER A 115 32.42 32.72 12.58
CA SER A 115 33.25 33.86 12.97
C SER A 115 34.52 33.44 13.73
N PHE A 116 34.44 32.42 14.59
CA PHE A 116 35.59 31.89 15.31
C PHE A 116 36.62 31.20 14.37
N ILE A 117 36.14 30.44 13.39
CA ILE A 117 36.97 29.81 12.34
C ILE A 117 37.69 30.88 11.52
N LYS A 118 36.97 31.95 11.16
CA LYS A 118 37.53 33.10 10.44
C LYS A 118 38.63 33.78 11.27
N ASP A 119 38.33 34.16 12.51
CA ASP A 119 39.30 34.79 13.42
C ASP A 119 40.53 33.91 13.66
N LEU A 120 40.34 32.60 13.85
CA LEU A 120 41.42 31.62 13.99
C LEU A 120 42.29 31.53 12.73
N THR A 121 41.69 31.53 11.55
CA THR A 121 42.42 31.49 10.27
C THR A 121 43.18 32.78 10.02
N VAL A 122 42.60 33.94 10.36
CA VAL A 122 43.26 35.25 10.27
C VAL A 122 44.47 35.31 11.20
N GLN A 123 44.30 34.95 12.48
CA GLN A 123 45.38 34.94 13.45
C GLN A 123 46.51 33.98 13.03
N LEU A 124 46.17 32.80 12.53
CA LEU A 124 47.15 31.84 12.02
C LEU A 124 47.88 32.37 10.78
N GLY A 125 47.21 33.16 9.93
CA GLY A 125 47.80 33.88 8.81
C GLY A 125 48.88 34.88 9.22
N GLU A 126 48.62 35.67 10.27
CA GLU A 126 49.59 36.61 10.83
C GLU A 126 50.82 35.88 11.37
N GLU A 127 50.62 34.80 12.12
CA GLU A 127 51.72 33.97 12.64
C GLU A 127 52.48 33.23 11.54
N HIS A 128 51.81 32.78 10.48
CA HIS A 128 52.45 32.14 9.34
C HIS A 128 53.46 33.10 8.68
N GLN A 129 53.09 34.37 8.48
CA GLN A 129 54.02 35.37 7.93
C GLN A 129 55.25 35.57 8.83
N LEU A 130 55.05 35.60 10.16
CA LEU A 130 56.15 35.70 11.12
C LEU A 130 57.03 34.44 11.11
N PHE A 131 56.42 33.27 10.99
CA PHE A 131 57.09 31.98 10.92
C PHE A 131 57.98 31.88 9.67
N VAL A 132 57.44 32.21 8.50
CA VAL A 132 58.17 32.24 7.22
C VAL A 132 59.34 33.21 7.29
N ARG A 133 59.15 34.44 7.79
CA ARG A 133 60.24 35.43 7.94
C ARG A 133 61.39 34.93 8.80
N LYS A 134 61.11 34.25 9.91
CA LYS A 134 62.15 33.68 10.80
C LYS A 134 62.91 32.51 10.19
N GLN A 135 62.31 31.82 9.23
CA GLN A 135 62.87 30.63 8.59
C GLN A 135 63.66 30.95 7.31
N GLN A 136 63.63 32.20 6.83
CA GLN A 136 64.41 32.64 5.64
C GLN A 136 65.93 32.42 5.77
N GLU A 137 66.44 32.20 6.99
CA GLU A 137 67.86 31.95 7.28
C GLU A 137 68.20 30.45 7.53
N LYS A 138 67.23 29.52 7.41
CA LYS A 138 67.37 28.08 7.68
C LYS A 138 66.85 27.22 6.51
N SER A 139 66.91 25.88 6.65
CA SER A 139 66.45 24.94 5.61
C SER A 139 64.97 25.18 5.24
N ALA A 140 64.70 25.25 3.94
CA ALA A 140 63.36 25.52 3.38
C ALA A 140 62.33 24.41 3.65
N GLN A 141 62.79 23.19 3.91
CA GLN A 141 61.94 22.01 4.06
C GLN A 141 62.04 21.41 5.46
N PHE A 142 60.92 20.94 5.99
CA PHE A 142 60.86 20.21 7.25
C PHE A 142 59.72 19.18 7.22
N GLN A 143 59.72 18.28 8.20
CA GLN A 143 58.69 17.25 8.34
C GLN A 143 57.89 17.46 9.60
N VAL A 144 56.59 17.20 9.49
CA VAL A 144 55.67 17.14 10.62
C VAL A 144 54.95 15.80 10.64
N TYR A 145 54.58 15.39 11.85
CA TYR A 145 54.05 14.08 12.15
C TYR A 145 52.77 14.20 12.97
N ARG A 146 51.83 13.31 12.73
CA ARG A 146 50.60 13.18 13.54
C ARG A 146 50.22 11.72 13.67
N GLY A 147 50.18 11.22 14.89
CA GLY A 147 49.63 9.91 15.20
C GLY A 147 48.19 10.00 15.62
N GLN A 148 47.33 9.15 15.06
CA GLN A 148 45.91 9.09 15.41
C GLN A 148 45.28 7.77 15.00
N PHE A 149 44.01 7.60 15.37
CA PHE A 149 43.16 6.57 14.76
C PHE A 149 42.55 7.07 13.45
N ILE A 150 42.23 6.13 12.58
CA ILE A 150 41.53 6.34 11.31
C ILE A 150 40.63 5.14 11.04
N SER A 151 39.53 5.34 10.30
CA SER A 151 38.67 4.21 9.93
C SER A 151 39.32 3.31 8.87
N LYS A 152 38.99 2.02 8.90
CA LYS A 152 39.42 1.05 7.88
C LYS A 152 38.96 1.42 6.47
N ASP A 153 37.79 2.05 6.35
CA ASP A 153 37.28 2.55 5.07
C ASP A 153 38.11 3.74 4.55
N GLU A 154 38.48 4.68 5.43
CA GLU A 154 39.34 5.81 5.05
C GLU A 154 40.74 5.34 4.61
N ILE A 155 41.37 4.41 5.33
CA ILE A 155 42.70 3.94 4.94
C ILE A 155 42.66 3.20 3.60
N THR A 156 41.62 2.39 3.35
CA THR A 156 41.44 1.70 2.06
C THR A 156 41.31 2.70 0.90
N ARG A 157 40.57 3.80 1.11
CA ARG A 157 40.49 4.89 0.13
C ARG A 157 41.83 5.58 -0.09
N LEU A 158 42.58 5.89 0.97
CA LEU A 158 43.91 6.49 0.83
C LEU A 158 44.89 5.58 0.08
N GLN A 159 44.80 4.25 0.26
CA GLN A 159 45.60 3.27 -0.48
C GLN A 159 45.28 3.24 -1.98
N ALA A 160 44.06 3.58 -2.37
CA ALA A 160 43.63 3.62 -3.76
C ALA A 160 43.98 4.95 -4.47
N SER A 161 44.33 5.99 -3.70
CA SER A 161 44.53 7.36 -4.18
C SER A 161 45.98 7.92 -4.17
N PRO A 162 47.07 7.13 -4.32
CA PRO A 162 48.39 7.72 -4.54
C PRO A 162 48.43 8.68 -5.74
N GLY A 163 48.99 9.86 -5.54
CA GLY A 163 49.07 10.95 -6.51
C GLY A 163 47.90 11.94 -6.45
N ASP A 164 46.77 11.58 -5.82
CA ASP A 164 45.61 12.45 -5.67
C ASP A 164 45.80 13.50 -4.57
N LEU A 165 44.89 14.48 -4.52
CA LEU A 165 44.89 15.54 -3.52
C LEU A 165 44.00 15.16 -2.34
N ILE A 166 44.37 15.59 -1.15
CA ILE A 166 43.57 15.44 0.07
C ILE A 166 43.46 16.79 0.78
N SER A 167 42.23 17.22 1.06
CA SER A 167 41.96 18.39 1.91
C SER A 167 41.76 17.93 3.33
N MET A 168 42.42 18.62 4.26
CA MET A 168 42.19 18.47 5.69
C MET A 168 41.04 19.37 6.11
N ASN A 169 39.92 18.74 6.48
CA ASN A 169 38.68 19.43 6.80
C ASN A 169 38.61 19.83 8.28
N SER A 170 39.75 20.04 8.91
CA SER A 170 39.90 20.49 10.29
C SER A 170 41.23 21.22 10.43
N PHE A 171 41.39 22.02 11.48
CA PHE A 171 42.69 22.56 11.83
C PHE A 171 43.62 21.42 12.23
N LEU A 172 44.66 21.19 11.43
CA LEU A 172 45.53 20.03 11.59
C LEU A 172 46.68 20.37 12.54
N SER A 173 46.55 19.93 13.77
CA SER A 173 47.62 19.95 14.78
C SER A 173 48.64 18.85 14.49
N THR A 174 49.92 19.20 14.39
CA THR A 174 51.01 18.27 14.07
C THR A 174 52.24 18.59 14.91
N SER A 175 53.18 17.66 15.01
CA SER A 175 54.44 17.85 15.74
C SER A 175 55.65 17.59 14.85
N THR A 176 56.72 18.35 15.04
CA THR A 176 58.02 18.04 14.42
C THR A 176 58.71 16.82 15.06
N ASN A 177 58.19 16.33 16.19
CA ASN A 177 58.73 15.19 16.91
C ASN A 177 58.04 13.88 16.51
N ARG A 178 58.70 13.11 15.62
CA ARG A 178 58.20 11.80 15.15
C ARG A 178 57.90 10.83 16.29
N LYS A 179 58.73 10.80 17.34
CA LYS A 179 58.58 9.85 18.45
C LYS A 179 57.30 10.12 19.24
N LYS A 180 57.00 11.38 19.55
CA LYS A 180 55.75 11.77 20.21
C LYS A 180 54.53 11.39 19.37
N ALA A 181 54.54 11.72 18.08
CA ALA A 181 53.46 11.34 17.18
C ALA A 181 53.27 9.82 17.09
N PHE A 182 54.37 9.07 17.02
CA PHE A 182 54.33 7.60 17.04
C PHE A 182 53.72 7.06 18.35
N GLU A 183 54.15 7.57 19.51
CA GLU A 183 53.57 7.23 20.81
C GLU A 183 52.06 7.51 20.86
N PHE A 184 51.58 8.62 20.27
CA PHE A 184 50.14 8.87 20.16
C PHE A 184 49.40 7.84 19.31
N ALA A 185 50.01 7.31 18.25
CA ALA A 185 49.40 6.28 17.39
C ALA A 185 49.39 4.88 18.04
N THR A 186 50.34 4.57 18.92
CA THR A 186 50.56 3.22 19.46
C THR A 186 50.27 3.07 20.95
N SER A 187 50.15 4.16 21.71
CA SER A 187 49.99 4.13 23.18
C SER A 187 48.67 3.52 23.66
N ARG A 188 47.65 3.48 22.80
CA ARG A 188 46.36 2.87 23.08
C ARG A 188 45.86 2.05 21.90
N PRO A 189 45.20 0.91 22.13
CA PRO A 189 44.54 0.17 21.05
C PRO A 189 43.37 0.98 20.47
N PRO A 190 42.98 0.74 19.21
CA PRO A 190 41.80 1.36 18.62
C PRO A 190 40.56 1.12 19.49
N PRO A 191 39.71 2.15 19.71
CA PRO A 191 38.57 2.04 20.62
C PRO A 191 37.43 1.19 20.05
N THR A 192 37.43 0.93 18.74
CA THR A 192 36.46 0.06 18.05
C THR A 192 37.15 -0.77 16.97
N ASP A 193 36.53 -1.89 16.59
CA ASP A 193 37.05 -2.79 15.55
C ASP A 193 37.11 -2.14 14.15
N ASP A 194 36.36 -1.06 13.93
CA ASP A 194 36.32 -0.33 12.66
C ASP A 194 37.48 0.67 12.51
N LEU A 195 38.23 0.92 13.58
CA LEU A 195 39.35 1.84 13.61
C LEU A 195 40.69 1.11 13.57
N THR A 196 41.70 1.80 13.04
CA THR A 196 43.09 1.35 12.99
C THR A 196 44.02 2.52 13.30
N SER A 197 45.23 2.23 13.76
CA SER A 197 46.25 3.26 14.04
C SER A 197 46.94 3.69 12.75
N VAL A 198 47.15 5.00 12.59
CA VAL A 198 47.91 5.57 11.48
C VAL A 198 48.89 6.64 11.99
N LEU A 199 50.07 6.65 11.38
CA LEU A 199 51.04 7.73 11.50
C LEU A 199 51.09 8.50 10.18
N LEU A 200 50.69 9.76 10.23
CA LEU A 200 50.75 10.69 9.11
C LEU A 200 52.12 11.37 9.13
N GLN A 201 52.83 11.30 8.02
CA GLN A 201 54.10 11.97 7.79
C GLN A 201 53.91 12.99 6.66
N MET A 202 54.17 14.25 6.95
CA MET A 202 53.93 15.36 6.02
C MET A 202 55.22 16.11 5.73
N ASN A 203 55.57 16.20 4.45
CA ASN A 203 56.67 16.99 3.92
C ASN A 203 56.18 18.40 3.63
N ILE A 204 56.82 19.40 4.26
CA ILE A 204 56.42 20.80 4.19
C ILE A 204 57.57 21.61 3.60
N ASP A 205 57.27 22.35 2.53
CA ASP A 205 58.12 23.43 2.03
C ASP A 205 57.53 24.78 2.49
N ILE A 206 58.30 25.51 3.29
CA ILE A 206 57.91 26.75 3.96
C ILE A 206 57.51 27.84 2.97
N PHE A 207 58.08 27.84 1.76
CA PHE A 207 57.83 28.88 0.76
C PHE A 207 56.69 28.53 -0.20
N THR A 208 56.08 27.36 -0.04
CA THR A 208 54.88 26.98 -0.77
C THR A 208 53.76 27.97 -0.49
N GLN A 209 53.17 28.56 -1.54
CA GLN A 209 51.99 29.40 -1.41
C GLN A 209 50.76 28.53 -1.08
N SER A 210 50.62 28.14 0.18
CA SER A 210 49.52 27.32 0.70
C SER A 210 48.59 28.10 1.62
N LYS A 211 47.55 27.44 2.13
CA LYS A 211 46.84 27.89 3.33
C LYS A 211 47.82 28.12 4.50
N PRO A 212 47.53 29.07 5.42
CA PRO A 212 48.41 29.39 6.54
C PRO A 212 48.71 28.20 7.44
N PHE A 213 49.95 28.11 7.90
CA PHE A 213 50.38 27.21 8.97
C PHE A 213 51.51 27.85 9.78
N ALA A 214 51.56 27.59 11.08
CA ALA A 214 52.60 28.18 11.91
C ALA A 214 52.90 27.32 13.14
N ASP A 215 54.08 27.54 13.70
CA ASP A 215 54.40 27.14 15.07
C ASP A 215 53.64 28.03 16.05
N ILE A 216 52.73 27.43 16.79
CA ILE A 216 51.81 28.16 17.67
C ILE A 216 52.21 28.13 19.15
N ARG A 217 53.42 27.64 19.49
CA ARG A 217 53.91 27.54 20.88
C ARG A 217 53.73 28.81 21.71
N ARG A 218 53.88 29.98 21.09
CA ARG A 218 53.78 31.29 21.77
C ARG A 218 52.35 31.72 22.11
N LEU A 219 51.36 31.15 21.41
CA LEU A 219 49.94 31.52 21.52
C LEU A 219 49.07 30.39 22.06
N SER A 220 49.59 29.16 22.08
CA SER A 220 48.90 27.99 22.59
C SER A 220 48.65 28.10 24.10
N ALA A 221 47.55 27.51 24.56
CA ALA A 221 47.29 27.29 25.98
C ALA A 221 48.27 26.31 26.63
N PHE A 222 49.01 25.53 25.81
CA PHE A 222 50.04 24.59 26.23
C PHE A 222 51.39 24.92 25.55
N PRO A 223 52.16 25.90 26.07
CA PRO A 223 53.39 26.37 25.42
C PRO A 223 54.51 25.32 25.34
N GLU A 224 54.43 24.27 26.15
CA GLU A 224 55.39 23.15 26.21
C GLU A 224 55.22 22.16 25.05
N GLU A 225 54.07 22.20 24.35
CA GLU A 225 53.80 21.31 23.23
C GLU A 225 54.39 21.87 21.93
N GLU A 226 55.22 21.08 21.26
CA GLU A 226 55.72 21.40 19.92
C GLU A 226 54.61 21.16 18.90
N GLU A 227 53.85 22.21 18.62
CA GLU A 227 52.67 22.18 17.76
C GLU A 227 52.81 23.09 16.54
N ILE A 228 52.79 22.49 15.36
CA ILE A 228 52.57 23.18 14.08
C ILE A 228 51.10 22.99 13.71
N LEU A 229 50.37 24.10 13.67
CA LEU A 229 48.95 24.12 13.33
C LEU A 229 48.76 24.56 11.88
N PHE A 230 48.03 23.76 11.11
CA PHE A 230 47.61 24.12 9.75
C PHE A 230 46.17 24.64 9.75
N ALA A 231 45.92 25.64 8.91
CA ALA A 231 44.58 26.15 8.69
C ALA A 231 43.67 25.09 8.06
N VAL A 232 42.37 25.25 8.32
CA VAL A 232 41.33 24.44 7.73
C VAL A 232 41.36 24.54 6.19
N GLY A 233 41.15 23.41 5.50
CA GLY A 233 41.20 23.33 4.04
C GLY A 233 42.62 23.29 3.45
N SER A 234 43.64 23.03 4.28
CA SER A 234 45.00 22.77 3.78
C SER A 234 45.02 21.53 2.91
N VAL A 235 45.63 21.62 1.73
CA VAL A 235 45.64 20.56 0.72
C VAL A 235 47.02 19.91 0.66
N PHE A 236 47.03 18.58 0.66
CA PHE A 236 48.23 17.75 0.54
C PHE A 236 48.11 16.81 -0.64
N ARG A 237 49.23 16.36 -1.20
CA ARG A 237 49.29 15.23 -2.13
C ARG A 237 49.50 13.94 -1.36
N ILE A 238 48.80 12.89 -1.74
CA ILE A 238 49.01 11.53 -1.22
C ILE A 238 50.21 10.92 -1.94
N GLU A 239 51.32 10.70 -1.25
CA GLU A 239 52.51 10.11 -1.86
C GLU A 239 52.45 8.59 -1.79
N LYS A 240 52.26 8.05 -0.58
CA LYS A 240 52.29 6.62 -0.32
C LYS A 240 51.50 6.27 0.93
N VAL A 241 50.83 5.12 0.87
CA VAL A 241 50.18 4.52 2.04
C VAL A 241 50.62 3.07 2.14
N SER A 242 51.24 2.68 3.25
CA SER A 242 51.73 1.33 3.47
C SER A 242 51.49 0.87 4.90
N PHE A 243 51.32 -0.44 5.10
CA PHE A 243 51.23 -1.03 6.43
C PHE A 243 52.63 -1.36 6.96
N ASP A 244 52.88 -1.00 8.21
CA ASP A 244 54.08 -1.39 8.95
C ASP A 244 53.79 -2.66 9.75
N ASP A 245 54.27 -3.80 9.26
CA ASP A 245 54.06 -5.12 9.88
C ASP A 245 54.70 -5.24 11.28
N GLU A 246 55.82 -4.56 11.52
CA GLU A 246 56.58 -4.65 12.77
C GLU A 246 55.82 -3.97 13.91
N HIS A 247 55.27 -2.79 13.64
CA HIS A 247 54.58 -1.97 14.64
C HIS A 247 53.04 -2.08 14.56
N LYS A 248 52.51 -2.82 13.57
CA LYS A 248 51.08 -3.05 13.32
C LYS A 248 50.26 -1.75 13.17
N LEU A 249 50.80 -0.75 12.46
CA LEU A 249 50.08 0.47 12.13
C LEU A 249 50.23 0.85 10.65
N TRP A 250 49.38 1.75 10.19
CA TRP A 250 49.47 2.32 8.85
C TRP A 250 50.39 3.54 8.81
N MET A 251 51.16 3.67 7.74
CA MET A 251 51.99 4.83 7.43
C MET A 251 51.42 5.54 6.20
N ALA A 252 51.11 6.82 6.34
CA ALA A 252 50.64 7.66 5.23
C ALA A 252 51.58 8.86 5.04
N GLU A 253 52.15 8.97 3.84
CA GLU A 253 53.09 10.02 3.45
C GLU A 253 52.38 11.07 2.58
N PHE A 254 52.55 12.34 2.93
CA PHE A 254 51.89 13.47 2.31
C PHE A 254 52.86 14.60 1.99
N THR A 255 52.58 15.39 0.95
CA THR A 255 53.34 16.60 0.60
C THR A 255 52.42 17.80 0.52
N LEU A 256 52.73 18.91 1.20
CA LEU A 256 51.93 20.13 1.15
C LEU A 256 51.87 20.71 -0.27
N CYS A 257 50.67 21.06 -0.74
CA CYS A 257 50.47 21.61 -2.08
C CYS A 257 50.24 23.12 -2.06
N ALA A 258 50.74 23.81 -3.10
CA ALA A 258 50.43 25.22 -3.33
C ALA A 258 48.98 25.38 -3.80
N GLU A 259 48.31 26.46 -3.38
CA GLU A 259 46.96 26.81 -3.83
C GLU A 259 46.91 27.12 -5.33
N ASN A 260 48.00 27.65 -5.88
CA ASN A 260 48.11 28.08 -7.28
C ASN A 260 48.77 27.04 -8.20
N ASN A 261 48.91 25.79 -7.75
CA ASN A 261 49.41 24.72 -8.62
C ASN A 261 48.38 24.39 -9.71
N ALA A 262 48.83 23.91 -10.87
CA ALA A 262 47.98 23.54 -12.01
C ALA A 262 46.83 22.60 -11.64
N GLU A 263 46.99 21.69 -10.67
CA GLU A 263 45.93 20.79 -10.23
C GLU A 263 44.89 21.49 -9.33
N THR A 264 45.31 22.28 -8.35
CA THR A 264 44.40 23.04 -7.48
C THR A 264 43.69 24.14 -8.25
N GLU A 265 44.35 24.74 -9.24
CA GLU A 265 43.78 25.71 -10.18
C GLU A 265 42.75 25.04 -11.11
N LYS A 266 42.99 23.80 -11.56
CA LYS A 266 41.96 23.01 -12.27
C LYS A 266 40.73 22.80 -11.40
N VAL A 267 40.89 22.52 -10.10
CA VAL A 267 39.74 22.40 -9.18
C VAL A 267 38.99 23.73 -9.09
N SER A 268 39.71 24.84 -8.90
CA SER A 268 39.10 26.18 -8.86
C SER A 268 38.34 26.51 -10.15
N LYS A 269 38.93 26.23 -11.32
CA LYS A 269 38.28 26.44 -12.63
C LYS A 269 37.09 25.53 -12.85
N THR A 270 37.15 24.28 -12.37
CA THR A 270 36.02 23.33 -12.45
C THR A 270 34.86 23.83 -11.59
N LEU A 271 35.16 24.26 -10.36
CA LEU A 271 34.23 24.95 -9.47
C LEU A 271 33.63 26.19 -10.13
N GLU A 272 34.47 27.12 -10.60
CA GLU A 272 34.03 28.35 -11.26
C GLU A 272 33.11 28.07 -12.45
N LYS A 273 33.43 27.04 -13.25
CA LYS A 273 32.62 26.61 -14.39
C LYS A 273 31.29 25.96 -13.99
N GLU A 274 31.29 25.11 -12.96
CA GLU A 274 30.04 24.53 -12.42
C GLU A 274 29.16 25.59 -11.72
N LEU A 275 29.78 26.69 -11.31
CA LEU A 275 29.18 27.82 -10.61
C LEU A 275 28.95 29.03 -11.52
N GLU A 276 29.18 28.94 -12.83
CA GLU A 276 29.00 30.05 -13.78
C GLU A 276 27.56 30.60 -13.67
N GLY A 277 27.41 31.76 -13.03
CA GLY A 277 26.14 32.44 -12.78
C GLY A 277 25.37 32.01 -11.51
N ASN A 278 25.87 31.04 -10.74
CA ASN A 278 25.17 30.49 -9.58
C ASN A 278 25.73 31.00 -8.24
N ASN A 279 24.85 31.36 -7.31
CA ASN A 279 25.23 31.62 -5.94
C ASN A 279 25.84 30.35 -5.30
N HIS A 280 27.07 30.48 -4.82
CA HIS A 280 27.85 29.38 -4.25
C HIS A 280 27.14 28.72 -3.06
N LEU A 281 26.33 29.48 -2.31
CA LEU A 281 25.50 28.95 -1.23
C LEU A 281 24.46 27.98 -1.79
N VAL A 282 23.72 28.39 -2.83
CA VAL A 282 22.69 27.54 -3.43
C VAL A 282 23.30 26.26 -4.03
N ALA A 283 24.47 26.38 -4.69
CA ALA A 283 25.17 25.26 -5.29
C ALA A 283 25.64 24.18 -4.30
N MET A 284 25.88 24.53 -3.02
CA MET A 284 26.17 23.53 -1.98
C MET A 284 25.05 22.48 -1.87
N GLY A 285 23.79 22.87 -2.12
CA GLY A 285 22.64 21.95 -2.17
C GLY A 285 22.83 20.81 -3.18
N THR A 286 23.41 21.09 -4.34
CA THR A 286 23.67 20.09 -5.39
C THR A 286 24.69 19.04 -4.93
N TYR A 287 25.74 19.44 -4.22
CA TYR A 287 26.73 18.49 -3.69
C TYR A 287 26.17 17.65 -2.55
N PHE A 288 25.26 18.18 -1.72
CA PHE A 288 24.52 17.34 -0.76
C PHE A 288 23.70 16.24 -1.46
N ILE A 289 23.07 16.54 -2.60
CA ILE A 289 22.39 15.52 -3.42
C ILE A 289 23.39 14.49 -3.93
N HIS A 290 24.55 14.91 -4.47
CA HIS A 290 25.57 13.99 -4.97
C HIS A 290 26.07 13.03 -3.88
N MET A 291 26.26 13.50 -2.64
CA MET A 291 26.62 12.66 -1.51
C MET A 291 25.45 11.89 -0.88
N GLN A 292 24.25 11.98 -1.46
CA GLN A 292 23.03 11.30 -0.98
C GLN A 292 22.58 11.76 0.43
N LYS A 293 22.95 12.98 0.83
CA LYS A 293 22.60 13.61 2.11
C LYS A 293 21.32 14.45 1.95
N TYR A 294 20.23 13.82 1.51
CA TYR A 294 19.00 14.52 1.08
C TYR A 294 18.33 15.34 2.19
N ASP A 295 18.28 14.84 3.43
CA ASP A 295 17.68 15.57 4.55
C ASP A 295 18.48 16.82 4.94
N GLN A 296 19.82 16.71 4.89
CA GLN A 296 20.71 17.87 5.11
C GLN A 296 20.56 18.89 3.99
N ALA A 297 20.49 18.43 2.73
CA ALA A 297 20.23 19.30 1.58
C ALA A 297 18.94 20.10 1.76
N GLN A 298 17.85 19.42 2.15
CA GLN A 298 16.55 20.06 2.37
C GLN A 298 16.64 21.12 3.48
N GLY A 299 17.13 20.75 4.68
CA GLY A 299 17.20 21.67 5.81
C GLY A 299 18.07 22.89 5.54
N TYR A 300 19.20 22.68 4.85
CA TYR A 300 20.09 23.74 4.41
C TYR A 300 19.39 24.72 3.44
N LEU A 301 18.75 24.21 2.38
CA LEU A 301 18.09 25.03 1.37
C LEU A 301 16.86 25.76 1.93
N GLU A 302 16.08 25.13 2.80
CA GLU A 302 14.94 25.76 3.48
C GLU A 302 15.40 26.91 4.39
N THR A 303 16.51 26.73 5.11
CA THR A 303 17.12 27.76 5.95
C THR A 303 17.66 28.90 5.09
N LEU A 304 18.26 28.58 3.95
CA LEU A 304 18.76 29.56 2.99
C LEU A 304 17.64 30.43 2.39
N LEU A 305 16.45 29.84 2.16
CA LEU A 305 15.25 30.58 1.72
C LEU A 305 14.65 31.48 2.80
N GLN A 306 14.79 31.11 4.08
CA GLN A 306 14.29 31.90 5.22
C GLN A 306 15.24 33.07 5.57
N ASN A 307 16.54 32.89 5.36
CA ASN A 307 17.53 33.91 5.58
C ASN A 307 17.54 34.94 4.44
N LYS A 308 17.83 36.21 4.74
CA LYS A 308 18.01 37.28 3.72
C LYS A 308 19.29 37.13 2.87
N SER A 309 19.84 35.91 2.81
CA SER A 309 21.09 35.55 2.15
C SER A 309 20.95 35.39 0.64
N ILE A 310 19.72 35.15 0.15
CA ILE A 310 19.39 35.17 -1.28
C ILE A 310 18.59 36.43 -1.59
N GLN A 311 18.96 37.14 -2.66
CA GLN A 311 18.28 38.36 -3.11
C GLN A 311 17.90 38.33 -4.60
N ASP A 312 18.61 37.54 -5.41
CA ASP A 312 18.37 37.44 -6.86
C ASP A 312 17.22 36.45 -7.16
N PRO A 313 16.21 36.82 -7.98
CA PRO A 313 15.21 35.88 -8.49
C PRO A 313 15.79 34.59 -9.11
N LEU A 314 16.96 34.64 -9.74
CA LEU A 314 17.62 33.47 -10.31
C LEU A 314 18.08 32.49 -9.23
N ASP A 315 18.62 33.00 -8.11
CA ASP A 315 19.02 32.18 -6.96
C ASP A 315 17.80 31.51 -6.28
N PHE A 316 16.67 32.22 -6.20
CA PHE A 316 15.41 31.63 -5.73
C PHE A 316 14.96 30.49 -6.65
N ALA A 317 14.97 30.71 -7.96
CA ALA A 317 14.65 29.68 -8.94
C ALA A 317 15.55 28.45 -8.78
N TYR A 318 16.86 28.65 -8.68
CA TYR A 318 17.82 27.57 -8.55
C TYR A 318 17.65 26.80 -7.22
N CYS A 319 17.41 27.51 -6.12
CA CYS A 319 17.15 26.89 -4.82
C CYS A 319 15.91 25.99 -4.85
N TYR A 320 14.80 26.48 -5.42
CA TYR A 320 13.59 25.68 -5.60
C TYR A 320 13.80 24.50 -6.56
N GLN A 321 14.61 24.66 -7.61
CA GLN A 321 14.95 23.56 -8.52
C GLN A 321 15.71 22.45 -7.77
N ILE A 322 16.72 22.79 -6.96
CA ILE A 322 17.47 21.81 -6.17
C ILE A 322 16.55 21.15 -5.13
N LEU A 323 15.70 21.92 -4.43
CA LEU A 323 14.68 21.36 -3.54
C LEU A 323 13.75 20.38 -4.27
N GLY A 324 13.34 20.70 -5.50
CA GLY A 324 12.58 19.81 -6.37
C GLY A 324 13.31 18.48 -6.62
N LYS A 325 14.61 18.53 -6.93
CA LYS A 325 15.46 17.34 -7.08
C LYS A 325 15.64 16.57 -5.76
N VAL A 326 15.80 17.25 -4.63
CA VAL A 326 15.87 16.61 -3.30
C VAL A 326 14.57 15.84 -3.01
N GLN A 327 13.41 16.45 -3.26
CA GLN A 327 12.12 15.78 -3.05
C GLN A 327 11.90 14.62 -4.02
N GLU A 328 12.35 14.73 -5.28
CA GLU A 328 12.36 13.63 -6.25
C GLU A 328 13.17 12.44 -5.73
N LYS A 329 14.42 12.69 -5.26
CA LYS A 329 15.29 11.67 -4.68
C LYS A 329 14.77 11.07 -3.38
N LYS A 330 13.94 11.81 -2.62
CA LYS A 330 13.20 11.30 -1.45
C LYS A 330 11.91 10.57 -1.82
N GLY A 331 11.50 10.56 -3.10
CA GLY A 331 10.26 9.94 -3.56
C GLY A 331 9.00 10.76 -3.31
N ASN A 332 9.12 12.01 -2.85
CA ASN A 332 8.04 12.95 -2.59
C ASN A 332 7.68 13.71 -3.88
N TYR A 333 7.08 13.01 -4.85
CA TYR A 333 6.82 13.55 -6.18
C TYR A 333 5.89 14.76 -6.20
N VAL A 334 4.92 14.84 -5.28
CA VAL A 334 4.01 16.00 -5.16
C VAL A 334 4.79 17.27 -4.81
N SER A 335 5.57 17.22 -3.72
CA SER A 335 6.41 18.35 -3.30
C SER A 335 7.52 18.64 -4.32
N SER A 336 8.01 17.63 -5.04
CA SER A 336 8.96 17.83 -6.14
C SER A 336 8.35 18.68 -7.26
N ILE A 337 7.15 18.32 -7.74
CA ILE A 337 6.41 19.09 -8.76
C ILE A 337 6.11 20.52 -8.27
N GLU A 338 5.69 20.68 -7.01
CA GLU A 338 5.44 22.00 -6.42
C GLU A 338 6.70 22.89 -6.44
N ASN A 339 7.86 22.35 -6.06
CA ASN A 339 9.10 23.11 -6.06
C ASN A 339 9.59 23.43 -7.48
N PHE A 340 9.48 22.51 -8.43
CA PHE A 340 9.79 22.81 -9.84
C PHE A 340 8.86 23.87 -10.44
N ASN A 341 7.57 23.85 -10.09
CA ASN A 341 6.64 24.91 -10.52
C ASN A 341 6.98 26.25 -9.88
N LYS A 342 7.35 26.30 -8.58
CA LYS A 342 7.85 27.53 -7.96
C LYS A 342 9.09 28.05 -8.65
N SER A 343 10.04 27.18 -9.00
CA SER A 343 11.23 27.56 -9.77
C SER A 343 10.85 28.19 -11.12
N LEU A 344 9.93 27.55 -11.87
CA LEU A 344 9.40 28.09 -13.12
C LEU A 344 8.67 29.43 -12.92
N ASP A 345 7.94 29.62 -11.83
CA ASP A 345 7.27 30.89 -11.53
C ASP A 345 8.28 32.03 -11.39
N TYR A 346 9.41 31.81 -10.70
CA TYR A 346 10.48 32.82 -10.64
C TYR A 346 11.11 33.08 -12.00
N LEU A 347 11.35 32.05 -12.82
CA LEU A 347 11.98 32.22 -14.13
C LEU A 347 11.05 32.90 -15.14
N LEU A 348 9.78 32.49 -15.20
CA LEU A 348 8.82 32.94 -16.21
C LEU A 348 8.19 34.29 -15.87
N ASN A 349 8.05 34.65 -14.58
CA ASN A 349 7.53 35.97 -14.21
C ASN A 349 8.56 37.09 -14.35
N ASN A 350 9.85 36.78 -14.50
CA ASN A 350 10.92 37.74 -14.71
C ASN A 350 11.32 37.82 -16.19
N PRO A 351 11.06 38.92 -16.92
CA PRO A 351 11.31 39.01 -18.36
C PRO A 351 12.74 38.69 -18.79
N GLN A 352 13.74 38.97 -17.94
CA GLN A 352 15.15 38.70 -18.23
C GLN A 352 15.54 37.22 -18.08
N LEU A 353 14.73 36.43 -17.35
CA LEU A 353 15.02 35.03 -17.03
C LEU A 353 14.14 34.04 -17.83
N LYS A 354 13.17 34.54 -18.59
CA LYS A 354 12.24 33.71 -19.38
C LYS A 354 12.92 32.75 -20.34
N ASP A 355 14.04 33.18 -20.91
CA ASP A 355 14.81 32.39 -21.87
C ASP A 355 15.99 31.67 -21.21
N HIS A 356 16.12 31.70 -19.88
CA HIS A 356 17.22 31.04 -19.18
C HIS A 356 17.17 29.50 -19.35
N SER A 357 18.34 28.85 -19.45
CA SER A 357 18.45 27.39 -19.66
C SER A 357 17.71 26.57 -18.59
N PHE A 358 17.65 27.08 -17.36
CA PHE A 358 16.91 26.48 -16.24
C PHE A 358 15.42 26.26 -16.50
N VAL A 359 14.80 27.02 -17.40
CA VAL A 359 13.40 26.79 -17.79
C VAL A 359 13.26 25.43 -18.47
N SER A 360 14.15 25.13 -19.43
CA SER A 360 14.20 23.82 -20.09
C SER A 360 14.50 22.71 -19.09
N GLU A 361 15.47 22.92 -18.20
CA GLU A 361 15.82 21.95 -17.16
C GLU A 361 14.64 21.63 -16.25
N CYS A 362 13.90 22.63 -15.78
CA CYS A 362 12.72 22.42 -14.94
C CYS A 362 11.63 21.63 -15.68
N TYR A 363 11.41 21.90 -16.97
CA TYR A 363 10.49 21.08 -17.77
C TYR A 363 10.98 19.64 -17.96
N ASN A 364 12.28 19.43 -18.18
CA ASN A 364 12.86 18.09 -18.25
C ASN A 364 12.70 17.33 -16.92
N GLU A 365 12.94 17.97 -15.78
CA GLU A 365 12.79 17.38 -14.45
C GLU A 365 11.32 17.06 -14.14
N LEU A 366 10.39 17.97 -14.47
CA LEU A 366 8.95 17.70 -14.38
C LEU A 366 8.54 16.51 -15.24
N GLY A 367 9.01 16.46 -16.49
CA GLY A 367 8.80 15.33 -17.39
C GLY A 367 9.28 14.02 -16.78
N PHE A 368 10.47 14.01 -16.16
CA PHE A 368 10.99 12.86 -15.46
C PHE A 368 10.15 12.47 -14.23
N VAL A 369 9.73 13.42 -13.39
CA VAL A 369 8.91 13.15 -12.19
C VAL A 369 7.54 12.57 -12.54
N TYR A 370 6.86 13.09 -13.57
CA TYR A 370 5.61 12.51 -14.06
C TYR A 370 5.81 11.08 -14.60
N SER A 371 6.95 10.80 -15.23
CA SER A 371 7.30 9.43 -15.64
C SER A 371 7.51 8.48 -14.45
N CYS A 372 8.00 8.99 -13.33
CA CYS A 372 8.14 8.23 -12.08
C CYS A 372 6.76 7.85 -11.51
N GLN A 373 5.75 8.70 -11.71
CA GLN A 373 4.34 8.45 -11.37
C GLN A 373 3.59 7.62 -12.43
N GLU A 374 4.26 7.17 -13.49
CA GLU A 374 3.67 6.44 -14.64
C GLU A 374 2.67 7.25 -15.47
N ASP A 375 2.63 8.58 -15.31
CA ASP A 375 1.90 9.48 -16.20
C ASP A 375 2.78 9.86 -17.40
N TYR A 376 2.91 8.92 -18.33
CA TYR A 376 3.72 9.11 -19.53
C TYR A 376 3.18 10.21 -20.45
N HIS A 377 1.87 10.44 -20.48
CA HIS A 377 1.27 11.48 -21.32
C HIS A 377 1.73 12.86 -20.90
N THR A 378 1.56 13.19 -19.62
CA THR A 378 2.01 14.49 -19.07
C THR A 378 3.53 14.60 -19.12
N SER A 379 4.24 13.50 -18.87
CA SER A 379 5.70 13.43 -19.00
C SER A 379 6.20 13.90 -20.38
N PHE A 380 5.66 13.34 -21.47
CA PHE A 380 6.05 13.74 -22.83
C PHE A 380 5.63 15.17 -23.17
N ALA A 381 4.47 15.63 -22.70
CA ALA A 381 4.05 17.02 -22.90
C ALA A 381 5.05 18.04 -22.28
N TYR A 382 5.67 17.70 -21.14
CA TYR A 382 6.72 18.54 -20.57
C TYR A 382 8.05 18.44 -21.32
N PHE A 383 8.42 17.27 -21.85
CA PHE A 383 9.59 17.18 -22.74
C PHE A 383 9.41 17.99 -24.02
N ASP A 384 8.20 18.01 -24.60
CA ASP A 384 7.89 18.86 -25.75
C ASP A 384 8.01 20.35 -25.40
N LYS A 385 7.56 20.76 -24.20
CA LYS A 385 7.79 22.13 -23.69
C LYS A 385 9.27 22.44 -23.56
N ALA A 386 10.08 21.54 -23.01
CA ALA A 386 11.53 21.71 -22.93
C ALA A 386 12.15 21.90 -24.34
N LEU A 387 11.77 21.06 -25.31
CA LEU A 387 12.19 21.16 -26.72
C LEU A 387 11.80 22.48 -27.38
N SER A 388 10.69 23.10 -26.97
CA SER A 388 10.24 24.38 -27.52
C SER A 388 10.98 25.61 -26.98
N THR A 389 11.79 25.47 -25.93
CA THR A 389 12.55 26.60 -25.36
C THR A 389 13.76 26.98 -26.22
N GLN A 390 14.04 28.28 -26.31
CA GLN A 390 15.09 28.81 -27.21
C GLN A 390 16.51 28.36 -26.80
N ASN A 391 16.78 28.22 -25.50
CA ASN A 391 18.07 27.82 -24.94
C ASN A 391 18.09 26.36 -24.47
N ASN A 392 17.45 25.46 -25.21
CA ASN A 392 17.38 24.05 -24.83
C ASN A 392 18.65 23.25 -25.16
N GLU A 393 19.14 22.48 -24.19
CA GLU A 393 19.98 21.31 -24.43
C GLU A 393 19.17 20.11 -24.94
N SER A 394 18.82 20.13 -26.23
CA SER A 394 18.00 19.10 -26.88
C SER A 394 18.49 17.65 -26.63
N LEU A 395 19.79 17.44 -26.46
CA LEU A 395 20.39 16.13 -26.20
C LEU A 395 19.98 15.55 -24.84
N VAL A 396 19.91 16.37 -23.79
CA VAL A 396 19.50 15.94 -22.45
C VAL A 396 18.01 15.58 -22.46
N THR A 397 17.19 16.37 -23.14
CA THR A 397 15.76 16.06 -23.30
C THR A 397 15.56 14.73 -24.05
N TYR A 398 16.24 14.52 -25.18
CA TYR A 398 16.17 13.25 -25.91
C TYR A 398 16.61 12.06 -25.06
N PHE A 399 17.64 12.24 -24.22
CA PHE A 399 18.11 11.18 -23.35
C PHE A 399 17.08 10.82 -22.27
N ASN A 400 16.46 11.82 -21.66
CA ASN A 400 15.37 11.62 -20.71
C ASN A 400 14.16 10.94 -21.37
N MET A 401 13.76 11.37 -22.57
CA MET A 401 12.72 10.70 -23.36
C MET A 401 13.07 9.24 -23.65
N ALA A 402 14.31 8.95 -24.04
CA ALA A 402 14.77 7.59 -24.29
C ALA A 402 14.68 6.71 -23.04
N LYS A 403 15.05 7.23 -21.87
CA LYS A 403 14.90 6.54 -20.56
C LYS A 403 13.43 6.25 -20.25
N VAL A 404 12.55 7.21 -20.49
CA VAL A 404 11.10 7.05 -20.26
C VAL A 404 10.52 6.01 -21.23
N TYR A 405 10.89 6.03 -22.51
CA TYR A 405 10.47 5.00 -23.47
C TYR A 405 11.00 3.60 -23.12
N LEU A 406 12.23 3.49 -22.60
CA LEU A 406 12.77 2.23 -22.09
C LEU A 406 11.93 1.72 -20.90
N LYS A 407 11.56 2.59 -19.94
CA LYS A 407 10.68 2.24 -18.81
C LYS A 407 9.29 1.81 -19.29
N ALA A 408 8.74 2.49 -20.29
CA ALA A 408 7.48 2.14 -20.94
C ALA A 408 7.57 0.90 -21.86
N LYS A 409 8.73 0.22 -21.91
CA LYS A 409 9.03 -0.95 -22.75
C LYS A 409 8.88 -0.70 -24.26
N ASN A 410 8.98 0.54 -24.69
CA ASN A 410 8.99 0.92 -26.10
C ASN A 410 10.44 1.08 -26.60
N HIS A 411 11.10 -0.06 -26.80
CA HIS A 411 12.52 -0.11 -27.16
C HIS A 411 12.84 0.57 -28.49
N ARG A 412 11.90 0.53 -29.45
CA ARG A 412 12.08 1.13 -30.78
C ARG A 412 12.24 2.65 -30.70
N LEU A 413 11.31 3.33 -30.01
CA LEU A 413 11.41 4.79 -29.84
C LEU A 413 12.59 5.16 -28.94
N SER A 414 12.86 4.38 -27.88
CA SER A 414 14.04 4.61 -27.05
C SER A 414 15.34 4.62 -27.87
N LEU A 415 15.54 3.62 -28.73
CA LEU A 415 16.69 3.56 -29.64
C LEU A 415 16.71 4.70 -30.67
N ASP A 416 15.56 5.13 -31.20
CA ASP A 416 15.48 6.27 -32.11
C ASP A 416 16.01 7.55 -31.46
N TYR A 417 15.56 7.86 -30.24
CA TYR A 417 16.03 9.04 -29.51
C TYR A 417 17.51 8.93 -29.12
N LEU A 418 18.00 7.75 -28.74
CA LEU A 418 19.43 7.53 -28.51
C LEU A 418 20.24 7.74 -29.78
N GLN A 419 19.73 7.31 -30.94
CA GLN A 419 20.38 7.52 -32.23
C GLN A 419 20.48 9.01 -32.60
N ARG A 420 19.44 9.82 -32.34
CA ARG A 420 19.50 11.28 -32.54
C ARG A 420 20.59 11.97 -31.72
N ILE A 421 20.87 11.44 -30.52
CA ILE A 421 21.97 11.92 -29.69
C ILE A 421 23.31 11.53 -30.33
N MET A 422 23.41 10.29 -30.84
CA MET A 422 24.60 9.79 -31.53
C MET A 422 24.92 10.54 -32.82
N ASP A 423 23.92 11.08 -33.51
CA ASP A 423 24.14 11.93 -34.70
C ASP A 423 24.89 13.23 -34.35
N ASN A 424 24.91 13.62 -33.06
CA ASN A 424 25.66 14.76 -32.51
C ASN A 424 26.82 14.33 -31.60
N LYS A 425 27.34 13.10 -31.76
CA LYS A 425 28.38 12.50 -30.90
C LYS A 425 29.60 13.39 -30.64
N SER A 426 30.04 14.18 -31.63
CA SER A 426 31.23 15.05 -31.50
C SER A 426 31.06 16.19 -30.50
N LYS A 427 29.83 16.51 -30.08
CA LYS A 427 29.52 17.59 -29.14
C LYS A 427 29.33 17.09 -27.70
N ILE A 428 29.50 15.80 -27.46
CA ILE A 428 29.15 15.14 -26.20
C ILE A 428 30.42 14.75 -25.42
N LYS A 429 30.43 15.00 -24.11
CA LYS A 429 31.50 14.53 -23.21
C LYS A 429 31.52 12.99 -23.14
N SER A 430 32.71 12.41 -22.93
CA SER A 430 32.94 10.97 -22.81
C SER A 430 31.99 10.30 -21.81
N ALA A 431 31.79 10.91 -20.64
CA ALA A 431 30.90 10.40 -19.59
C ALA A 431 29.43 10.27 -20.05
N PHE A 432 28.90 11.31 -20.71
CA PHE A 432 27.52 11.28 -21.21
C PHE A 432 27.39 10.32 -22.39
N LEU A 433 28.41 10.21 -23.24
CA LEU A 433 28.46 9.22 -24.31
C LEU A 433 28.45 7.77 -23.78
N ALA A 434 29.17 7.51 -22.69
CA ALA A 434 29.13 6.21 -22.01
C ALA A 434 27.70 5.88 -21.57
N ASP A 435 27.00 6.81 -20.92
CA ASP A 435 25.61 6.59 -20.47
C ASP A 435 24.65 6.31 -21.63
N VAL A 436 24.81 7.01 -22.77
CA VAL A 436 24.04 6.77 -24.00
C VAL A 436 24.26 5.35 -24.51
N TYR A 437 25.51 4.89 -24.63
CA TYR A 437 25.79 3.53 -25.08
C TYR A 437 25.29 2.47 -24.12
N ILE A 438 25.36 2.71 -22.80
CA ILE A 438 24.78 1.78 -21.82
C ILE A 438 23.27 1.64 -22.05
N HIS A 439 22.54 2.74 -22.25
CA HIS A 439 21.12 2.71 -22.53
C HIS A 439 20.78 2.07 -23.88
N MET A 440 21.65 2.24 -24.90
CA MET A 440 21.52 1.51 -26.16
C MET A 440 21.71 0.01 -25.95
N GLY A 441 22.77 -0.41 -25.25
CA GLY A 441 23.04 -1.81 -24.90
C GLY A 441 21.89 -2.46 -24.13
N ARG A 442 21.31 -1.75 -23.15
CA ARG A 442 20.13 -2.21 -22.40
C ARG A 442 18.91 -2.42 -23.29
N ASN A 443 18.63 -1.49 -24.21
CA ASN A 443 17.52 -1.64 -25.17
C ASN A 443 17.76 -2.82 -26.11
N LEU A 444 18.97 -2.96 -26.66
CA LEU A 444 19.36 -4.05 -27.56
C LEU A 444 19.27 -5.42 -26.86
N SER A 445 19.72 -5.51 -25.61
CA SER A 445 19.58 -6.70 -24.76
C SER A 445 18.10 -7.07 -24.56
N ALA A 446 17.24 -6.07 -24.29
CA ALA A 446 15.81 -6.31 -24.07
C ALA A 446 15.07 -6.84 -25.32
N ILE A 447 15.58 -6.55 -26.53
CA ILE A 447 15.07 -7.11 -27.80
C ILE A 447 15.87 -8.32 -28.30
N ASN A 448 16.68 -8.95 -27.43
CA ASN A 448 17.52 -10.12 -27.71
C ASN A 448 18.59 -9.93 -28.81
N GLN A 449 19.01 -8.69 -29.06
CA GLN A 449 20.13 -8.37 -29.97
C GLN A 449 21.47 -8.33 -29.22
N ASN A 450 21.82 -9.47 -28.62
CA ASN A 450 22.92 -9.59 -27.66
C ASN A 450 24.31 -9.23 -28.23
N GLU A 451 24.58 -9.56 -29.50
CA GLU A 451 25.88 -9.24 -30.12
C GLU A 451 26.07 -7.72 -30.23
N GLN A 452 25.02 -6.99 -30.63
CA GLN A 452 25.07 -5.53 -30.70
C GLN A 452 25.13 -4.92 -29.30
N ALA A 453 24.37 -5.45 -28.33
CA ALA A 453 24.44 -5.02 -26.94
C ALA A 453 25.86 -5.17 -26.36
N THR A 454 26.51 -6.31 -26.61
CA THR A 454 27.89 -6.58 -26.20
C THR A 454 28.84 -5.54 -26.78
N LYS A 455 28.75 -5.25 -28.09
CA LYS A 455 29.56 -4.20 -28.73
C LYS A 455 29.37 -2.82 -28.07
N MET A 456 28.14 -2.47 -27.68
CA MET A 456 27.89 -1.21 -26.96
C MET A 456 28.58 -1.20 -25.59
N PHE A 457 28.48 -2.29 -24.82
CA PHE A 457 29.12 -2.38 -23.51
C PHE A 457 30.64 -2.42 -23.58
N ASP A 458 31.23 -3.12 -24.57
CA ASP A 458 32.67 -3.13 -24.81
C ASP A 458 33.16 -1.71 -25.14
N THR A 459 32.43 -0.98 -25.99
CA THR A 459 32.73 0.42 -26.31
C THR A 459 32.70 1.30 -25.07
N VAL A 460 31.73 1.10 -24.17
CA VAL A 460 31.64 1.82 -22.89
C VAL A 460 32.85 1.52 -22.00
N ALA A 461 33.20 0.24 -21.85
CA ALA A 461 34.35 -0.17 -21.05
C ALA A 461 35.65 0.44 -21.60
N GLU A 462 35.87 0.41 -22.92
CA GLU A 462 37.03 1.05 -23.56
C GLU A 462 37.08 2.55 -23.30
N LEU A 463 35.94 3.26 -23.43
CA LEU A 463 35.84 4.69 -23.15
C LEU A 463 36.17 4.99 -21.68
N GLN A 464 35.59 4.24 -20.74
CA GLN A 464 35.81 4.43 -19.31
C GLN A 464 37.24 4.10 -18.90
N ILE A 465 37.83 3.00 -19.40
CA ILE A 465 39.22 2.63 -19.10
C ILE A 465 40.20 3.69 -19.61
N LYS A 466 39.93 4.23 -20.80
CA LYS A 466 40.78 5.26 -21.41
C LYS A 466 40.80 6.56 -20.60
N GLU A 467 39.66 7.00 -20.09
CA GLU A 467 39.53 8.30 -19.40
C GLU A 467 39.76 8.20 -17.89
N LEU A 468 39.30 7.11 -17.25
CA LEU A 468 39.18 7.01 -15.79
C LEU A 468 40.02 5.90 -15.16
N HIS A 469 40.72 5.03 -15.93
CA HIS A 469 41.45 3.80 -15.54
C HIS A 469 40.58 2.56 -15.23
N ASP A 470 41.21 1.37 -15.32
CA ASP A 470 40.57 0.04 -15.26
C ASP A 470 39.96 -0.36 -13.90
N LYS A 471 40.32 0.35 -12.83
CA LYS A 471 39.81 0.14 -11.46
C LYS A 471 38.78 1.17 -11.01
N HIS A 472 38.28 2.02 -11.90
CA HIS A 472 37.39 3.11 -11.53
C HIS A 472 35.95 2.62 -11.26
N PRO A 473 35.23 3.16 -10.25
CA PRO A 473 33.88 2.73 -9.90
C PRO A 473 32.85 2.89 -11.03
N ASP A 474 33.05 3.77 -12.02
CA ASP A 474 32.19 3.89 -13.21
C ASP A 474 32.05 2.58 -14.00
N LEU A 475 33.11 1.75 -14.03
CA LEU A 475 33.05 0.44 -14.67
C LEU A 475 32.08 -0.51 -13.95
N SER A 476 31.80 -0.28 -12.67
CA SER A 476 30.89 -1.15 -11.91
C SER A 476 29.49 -1.15 -12.53
N TYR A 477 28.96 0.01 -12.92
CA TYR A 477 27.65 0.10 -13.55
C TYR A 477 27.62 -0.64 -14.91
N THR A 478 28.66 -0.46 -15.72
CA THR A 478 28.83 -1.18 -17.00
C THR A 478 28.85 -2.70 -16.78
N TYR A 479 29.64 -3.19 -15.82
CA TYR A 479 29.68 -4.61 -15.48
C TYR A 479 28.35 -5.14 -14.93
N LEU A 480 27.60 -4.35 -14.15
CA LEU A 480 26.25 -4.73 -13.73
C LEU A 480 25.32 -4.92 -14.94
N GLN A 481 25.36 -4.02 -15.94
CA GLN A 481 24.53 -4.16 -17.14
C GLN A 481 24.94 -5.36 -18.00
N VAL A 482 26.25 -5.61 -18.17
CA VAL A 482 26.77 -6.81 -18.85
C VAL A 482 26.35 -8.09 -18.10
N GLY A 483 26.46 -8.09 -16.78
CA GLY A 483 26.02 -9.20 -15.93
C GLY A 483 24.52 -9.47 -16.04
N LEU A 484 23.68 -8.43 -16.13
CA LEU A 484 22.24 -8.53 -16.36
C LEU A 484 21.91 -9.07 -17.75
N MET A 485 22.61 -8.64 -18.80
CA MET A 485 22.47 -9.19 -20.16
C MET A 485 22.77 -10.70 -20.15
N HIS A 486 23.87 -11.12 -19.52
CA HIS A 486 24.18 -12.54 -19.38
C HIS A 486 23.14 -13.30 -18.55
N LEU A 487 22.61 -12.69 -17.48
CA LEU A 487 21.52 -13.27 -16.69
C LEU A 487 20.27 -13.48 -17.52
N GLN A 488 19.87 -12.50 -18.35
CA GLN A 488 18.70 -12.61 -19.23
C GLN A 488 18.82 -13.80 -20.19
N ASN A 489 20.03 -14.06 -20.68
CA ASN A 489 20.37 -15.15 -21.59
C ASN A 489 20.74 -16.47 -20.89
N ASP A 490 20.43 -16.63 -19.60
CA ASP A 490 20.70 -17.84 -18.79
C ASP A 490 22.19 -18.23 -18.68
N ASN A 491 23.10 -17.29 -18.98
CA ASN A 491 24.54 -17.47 -18.82
C ASN A 491 24.97 -17.14 -17.38
N PHE A 492 24.63 -18.03 -16.45
CA PHE A 492 24.80 -17.77 -15.00
C PHE A 492 26.26 -17.53 -14.59
N ASP A 493 27.23 -18.29 -15.11
CA ASP A 493 28.64 -18.15 -14.70
C ASP A 493 29.20 -16.76 -15.01
N LYS A 494 29.01 -16.29 -16.25
CA LYS A 494 29.42 -14.95 -16.68
C LYS A 494 28.67 -13.86 -15.92
N SER A 495 27.36 -14.05 -15.69
CA SER A 495 26.57 -13.10 -14.91
C SER A 495 27.14 -12.89 -13.50
N TYR A 496 27.43 -14.00 -12.81
CA TYR A 496 28.02 -13.95 -11.47
C TYR A 496 29.41 -13.31 -11.45
N GLU A 497 30.26 -13.65 -12.41
CA GLU A 497 31.61 -13.07 -12.56
C GLU A 497 31.54 -11.54 -12.69
N PHE A 498 30.68 -11.02 -13.57
CA PHE A 498 30.54 -9.58 -13.76
C PHE A 498 29.92 -8.87 -12.55
N PHE A 499 28.95 -9.48 -11.86
CA PHE A 499 28.43 -8.93 -10.61
C PHE A 499 29.49 -8.90 -9.50
N GLN A 500 30.36 -9.90 -9.39
CA GLN A 500 31.50 -9.87 -8.46
C GLN A 500 32.50 -8.79 -8.82
N LYS A 501 32.86 -8.64 -10.10
CA LYS A 501 33.74 -7.55 -10.57
C LYS A 501 33.19 -6.18 -10.20
N ALA A 502 31.91 -5.94 -10.46
CA ALA A 502 31.25 -4.69 -10.07
C ALA A 502 31.29 -4.45 -8.55
N TYR A 503 30.97 -5.47 -7.75
CA TYR A 503 31.02 -5.40 -6.30
C TYR A 503 32.41 -5.06 -5.77
N GLN A 504 33.46 -5.67 -6.34
CA GLN A 504 34.84 -5.42 -5.92
C GLN A 504 35.31 -4.00 -6.24
N LEU A 505 34.92 -3.45 -7.41
CA LEU A 505 35.19 -2.06 -7.76
C LEU A 505 34.51 -1.10 -6.79
N GLN A 506 33.24 -1.34 -6.46
CA GLN A 506 32.50 -0.53 -5.49
C GLN A 506 33.14 -0.60 -4.10
N LEU A 507 33.55 -1.78 -3.64
CA LEU A 507 34.21 -1.97 -2.35
C LEU A 507 35.52 -1.20 -2.21
N ASN A 508 36.27 -1.06 -3.32
CA ASN A 508 37.57 -0.39 -3.31
C ASN A 508 37.46 1.15 -3.33
N SER A 509 36.35 1.71 -3.82
CA SER A 509 36.25 3.14 -4.14
C SER A 509 35.08 3.88 -3.48
N LEU A 510 34.05 3.17 -3.02
CA LEU A 510 32.83 3.77 -2.48
C LEU A 510 32.65 3.43 -0.99
N PRO A 511 32.05 4.33 -0.18
CA PRO A 511 31.74 4.04 1.21
C PRO A 511 30.67 2.94 1.31
N GLY A 512 30.72 2.08 2.32
CA GLY A 512 29.86 0.88 2.42
C GLY A 512 28.34 1.14 2.50
N ASN A 513 27.91 2.38 2.66
CA ASN A 513 26.51 2.82 2.62
C ASN A 513 26.10 3.50 1.30
N HIS A 514 26.96 3.51 0.27
CA HIS A 514 26.64 4.07 -1.03
C HIS A 514 25.47 3.33 -1.70
N SER A 515 24.61 4.05 -2.43
CA SER A 515 23.42 3.47 -3.10
C SER A 515 23.74 2.37 -4.09
N ASP A 516 24.91 2.36 -4.70
CA ASP A 516 25.22 1.44 -5.80
C ASP A 516 25.35 0.01 -5.30
N PHE A 517 25.70 -0.17 -4.02
CA PHE A 517 25.62 -1.46 -3.35
C PHE A 517 24.18 -2.00 -3.36
N ALA A 518 23.15 -1.15 -3.25
CA ALA A 518 21.76 -1.59 -3.34
C ALA A 518 21.40 -2.15 -4.72
N GLU A 519 21.93 -1.57 -5.80
CA GLU A 519 21.73 -2.11 -7.17
C GLU A 519 22.47 -3.44 -7.34
N THR A 520 23.72 -3.52 -6.89
CA THR A 520 24.50 -4.77 -6.91
C THR A 520 23.81 -5.89 -6.12
N PHE A 521 23.32 -5.59 -4.92
CA PHE A 521 22.56 -6.55 -4.12
C PHE A 521 21.22 -6.93 -4.76
N GLN A 522 20.53 -6.01 -5.44
CA GLN A 522 19.35 -6.36 -6.23
C GLN A 522 19.71 -7.39 -7.30
N ASN A 523 20.78 -7.13 -8.06
CA ASN A 523 21.17 -8.00 -9.18
C ASN A 523 21.61 -9.39 -8.70
N PHE A 524 22.30 -9.49 -7.57
CA PHE A 524 22.56 -10.78 -6.92
C PHE A 524 21.26 -11.47 -6.45
N GLY A 525 20.31 -10.72 -5.89
CA GLY A 525 19.01 -11.25 -5.51
C GLY A 525 18.24 -11.82 -6.72
N ASP A 526 18.17 -11.05 -7.80
CA ASP A 526 17.52 -11.41 -9.07
C ASP A 526 18.20 -12.64 -9.71
N PHE A 527 19.54 -12.70 -9.66
CA PHE A 527 20.34 -13.86 -10.07
C PHE A 527 19.91 -15.14 -9.35
N TYR A 528 19.87 -15.11 -8.01
CA TYR A 528 19.50 -16.28 -7.22
C TYR A 528 18.01 -16.62 -7.33
N MET A 529 17.13 -15.63 -7.53
CA MET A 529 15.72 -15.86 -7.84
C MET A 529 15.54 -16.61 -9.16
N LYS A 530 16.29 -16.23 -10.21
CA LYS A 530 16.25 -16.90 -11.52
C LYS A 530 16.76 -18.34 -11.44
N GLN A 531 17.80 -18.59 -10.65
CA GLN A 531 18.26 -19.96 -10.33
C GLN A 531 17.33 -20.74 -9.39
N SER A 532 16.22 -20.14 -8.93
CA SER A 532 15.33 -20.71 -7.91
C SER A 532 15.99 -21.01 -6.55
N ASN A 533 17.13 -20.38 -6.25
CA ASN A 533 17.73 -20.36 -4.93
C ASN A 533 17.16 -19.21 -4.10
N THR A 534 15.92 -19.40 -3.64
CA THR A 534 15.16 -18.33 -2.96
C THR A 534 15.75 -17.92 -1.61
N GLU A 535 16.53 -18.79 -0.94
CA GLU A 535 17.18 -18.45 0.34
C GLU A 535 18.28 -17.40 0.17
N LYS A 536 19.18 -17.62 -0.81
CA LYS A 536 20.21 -16.63 -1.11
C LYS A 536 19.61 -15.35 -1.68
N ALA A 537 18.54 -15.44 -2.47
CA ALA A 537 17.84 -14.26 -2.95
C ALA A 537 17.32 -13.37 -1.79
N ILE A 538 16.66 -13.98 -0.79
CA ILE A 538 16.19 -13.26 0.41
C ILE A 538 17.35 -12.57 1.11
N PHE A 539 18.48 -13.26 1.32
CA PHE A 539 19.67 -12.68 1.96
C PHE A 539 20.18 -11.42 1.24
N TYR A 540 20.28 -11.45 -0.10
CA TYR A 540 20.73 -10.28 -0.86
C TYR A 540 19.68 -9.15 -0.90
N TYR A 541 18.38 -9.48 -0.99
CA TYR A 541 17.34 -8.47 -0.87
C TYR A 541 17.26 -7.84 0.53
N GLU A 542 17.58 -8.58 1.60
CA GLU A 542 17.71 -8.03 2.95
C GLU A 542 18.92 -7.09 3.07
N LYS A 543 20.08 -7.46 2.50
CA LYS A 543 21.24 -6.55 2.42
C LYS A 543 20.93 -5.28 1.65
N ARG A 544 20.21 -5.39 0.54
CA ARG A 544 19.70 -4.23 -0.21
C ARG A 544 18.83 -3.34 0.66
N LEU A 545 17.87 -3.94 1.38
CA LEU A 545 16.96 -3.21 2.26
C LEU A 545 17.73 -2.48 3.38
N GLU A 546 18.69 -3.16 4.00
CA GLU A 546 19.54 -2.56 5.04
C GLU A 546 20.37 -1.38 4.50
N ASN A 547 20.95 -1.51 3.29
CA ASN A 547 21.68 -0.42 2.65
C ASN A 547 20.74 0.76 2.32
N GLN A 548 19.59 0.51 1.70
CA GLN A 548 18.63 1.57 1.35
C GLN A 548 18.09 2.31 2.57
N LEU A 549 17.76 1.61 3.67
CA LEU A 549 17.24 2.24 4.89
C LEU A 549 18.27 3.10 5.63
N LYS A 550 19.55 3.10 5.22
CA LYS A 550 20.57 4.04 5.74
C LYS A 550 20.41 5.45 5.17
N THR A 551 19.83 5.61 3.97
CA THR A 551 19.74 6.89 3.26
C THR A 551 18.32 7.25 2.81
N LEU A 552 17.43 6.27 2.67
CA LEU A 552 16.06 6.43 2.20
C LEU A 552 15.05 6.11 3.30
N SER A 553 13.88 6.77 3.23
CA SER A 553 12.77 6.49 4.13
C SER A 553 12.13 5.12 3.86
N TRP A 554 11.43 4.57 4.85
CA TRP A 554 10.82 3.24 4.78
C TRP A 554 9.71 3.12 3.72
N ASP A 555 9.12 4.24 3.30
CA ASP A 555 8.04 4.40 2.33
C ASP A 555 8.53 4.86 0.95
N HIS A 556 9.85 4.97 0.76
CA HIS A 556 10.46 5.34 -0.52
C HIS A 556 10.14 4.30 -1.62
N PRO A 557 9.87 4.69 -2.90
CA PRO A 557 9.57 3.75 -3.99
C PRO A 557 10.58 2.61 -4.14
N SER A 558 11.87 2.92 -4.08
CA SER A 558 12.95 1.92 -4.20
C SER A 558 12.97 0.94 -3.02
N VAL A 559 12.56 1.36 -1.82
CA VAL A 559 12.44 0.49 -0.64
C VAL A 559 11.18 -0.38 -0.77
N MET A 560 10.08 0.18 -1.23
CA MET A 560 8.84 -0.57 -1.53
C MET A 560 9.07 -1.64 -2.59
N LYS A 561 9.89 -1.37 -3.63
CA LYS A 561 10.31 -2.38 -4.60
C LYS A 561 11.03 -3.54 -3.91
N THR A 562 11.98 -3.25 -3.02
CA THR A 562 12.68 -4.29 -2.24
C THR A 562 11.74 -5.07 -1.32
N TYR A 563 10.76 -4.42 -0.68
CA TYR A 563 9.70 -5.13 0.05
C TYR A 563 8.88 -6.04 -0.86
N SER A 564 8.63 -5.64 -2.10
CA SER A 564 7.90 -6.46 -3.07
C SER A 564 8.72 -7.70 -3.43
N ASP A 565 10.01 -7.50 -3.75
CA ASP A 565 10.95 -8.57 -4.07
C ASP A 565 11.05 -9.59 -2.91
N LEU A 566 11.19 -9.10 -1.67
CA LEU A 566 11.17 -9.94 -0.46
C LEU A 566 9.83 -10.65 -0.25
N GLY A 567 8.72 -9.93 -0.40
CA GLY A 567 7.37 -10.47 -0.27
C GLY A 567 7.12 -11.62 -1.25
N HIS A 568 7.49 -11.44 -2.51
CA HIS A 568 7.40 -12.48 -3.54
C HIS A 568 8.36 -13.65 -3.30
N ALA A 569 9.59 -13.40 -2.84
CA ALA A 569 10.52 -14.46 -2.50
C ALA A 569 9.99 -15.33 -1.32
N HIS A 570 9.45 -14.71 -0.27
CA HIS A 570 8.80 -15.43 0.82
C HIS A 570 7.54 -16.16 0.38
N TRP A 571 6.74 -15.56 -0.50
CA TRP A 571 5.55 -16.19 -1.08
C TRP A 571 5.92 -17.45 -1.88
N LYS A 572 6.96 -17.41 -2.72
CA LYS A 572 7.46 -18.58 -3.46
C LYS A 572 7.90 -19.72 -2.54
N ARG A 573 8.37 -19.42 -1.32
CA ARG A 573 8.69 -20.42 -0.27
C ARG A 573 7.50 -20.85 0.58
N ARG A 574 6.29 -20.36 0.30
CA ARG A 574 5.08 -20.56 1.13
C ARG A 574 5.21 -20.02 2.57
N ASN A 575 6.12 -19.07 2.79
CA ASN A 575 6.27 -18.36 4.07
C ASN A 575 5.30 -17.18 4.12
N PHE A 576 4.00 -17.49 4.14
CA PHE A 576 2.92 -16.50 3.99
C PHE A 576 2.94 -15.39 5.04
N ASP A 577 3.31 -15.69 6.29
CA ASP A 577 3.32 -14.69 7.37
C ASP A 577 4.47 -13.68 7.23
N ALA A 578 5.58 -14.07 6.62
CA ALA A 578 6.66 -13.15 6.30
C ALA A 578 6.30 -12.29 5.08
N ALA A 579 5.71 -12.91 4.04
CA ALA A 579 5.24 -12.21 2.85
C ALA A 579 4.18 -11.15 3.17
N SER A 580 3.21 -11.47 4.04
CA SER A 580 2.14 -10.54 4.41
C SER A 580 2.68 -9.29 5.10
N LYS A 581 3.68 -9.43 5.99
CA LYS A 581 4.34 -8.29 6.65
C LYS A 581 4.96 -7.31 5.64
N TYR A 582 5.59 -7.81 4.58
CA TYR A 582 6.19 -6.96 3.55
C TYR A 582 5.12 -6.28 2.67
N PHE A 583 4.10 -7.02 2.22
CA PHE A 583 3.02 -6.43 1.43
C PHE A 583 2.15 -5.45 2.25
N GLU A 584 1.98 -5.67 3.55
CA GLU A 584 1.32 -4.69 4.45
C GLU A 584 2.11 -3.37 4.55
N LYS A 585 3.45 -3.42 4.58
CA LYS A 585 4.28 -2.21 4.54
C LYS A 585 4.07 -1.44 3.23
N ILE A 586 4.02 -2.14 2.10
CA ILE A 586 3.74 -1.53 0.79
C ILE A 586 2.35 -0.90 0.77
N LEU A 587 1.33 -1.62 1.26
CA LEU A 587 -0.03 -1.09 1.32
C LEU A 587 -0.11 0.18 2.18
N ARG A 588 0.56 0.21 3.34
CA ARG A 588 0.61 1.41 4.19
C ARG A 588 1.30 2.59 3.50
N ALA A 589 2.41 2.35 2.82
CA ALA A 589 3.11 3.39 2.07
C ALA A 589 2.24 3.91 0.90
N ASP A 590 1.59 3.03 0.16
CA ASP A 590 0.67 3.41 -0.91
C ASP A 590 -0.53 4.21 -0.41
N GLN A 591 -1.12 3.83 0.74
CA GLN A 591 -2.22 4.59 1.37
C GLN A 591 -1.82 6.00 1.78
N GLN A 592 -0.55 6.23 2.12
CA GLN A 592 -0.03 7.56 2.49
C GLN A 592 0.28 8.42 1.27
N ARG A 593 0.71 7.80 0.16
CA ARG A 593 1.29 8.52 -0.99
C ARG A 593 0.31 8.70 -2.14
N LYS A 594 -0.70 7.84 -2.27
CA LYS A 594 -1.61 7.79 -3.41
C LYS A 594 -2.99 8.32 -3.06
N LYS A 595 -3.65 8.95 -4.02
CA LYS A 595 -5.05 9.35 -3.89
C LYS A 595 -5.96 8.13 -4.06
N GLN A 596 -7.13 8.17 -3.40
CA GLN A 596 -8.17 7.17 -3.64
C GLN A 596 -8.59 7.22 -5.11
N GLY A 597 -8.81 6.06 -5.71
CA GLY A 597 -9.10 5.90 -7.14
C GLY A 597 -7.90 5.50 -8.00
N GLU A 598 -6.66 5.62 -7.50
CA GLU A 598 -5.47 5.21 -8.26
C GLU A 598 -5.34 3.68 -8.33
N THR A 599 -5.26 3.12 -9.55
CA THR A 599 -5.19 1.66 -9.82
C THR A 599 -4.01 0.97 -9.14
N SER A 600 -2.92 1.68 -8.93
CA SER A 600 -1.73 1.11 -8.27
C SER A 600 -1.98 0.83 -6.78
N LEU A 601 -2.85 1.59 -6.09
CA LEU A 601 -3.29 1.27 -4.72
C LEU A 601 -4.17 0.01 -4.69
N SER A 602 -5.04 -0.17 -5.71
CA SER A 602 -5.82 -1.40 -5.87
C SER A 602 -4.95 -2.63 -6.04
N THR A 603 -3.80 -2.48 -6.71
CA THR A 603 -2.83 -3.56 -6.89
C THR A 603 -2.26 -4.03 -5.55
N SER A 604 -1.93 -3.12 -4.64
CA SER A 604 -1.43 -3.46 -3.31
C SER A 604 -2.47 -4.18 -2.44
N TYR A 605 -3.74 -3.74 -2.49
CA TYR A 605 -4.84 -4.50 -1.87
C TYR A 605 -4.97 -5.91 -2.46
N ARG A 606 -4.91 -6.02 -3.79
CA ARG A 606 -5.05 -7.29 -4.50
C ARG A 606 -3.91 -8.26 -4.16
N THR A 607 -2.67 -7.80 -4.10
CA THR A 607 -1.52 -8.65 -3.76
C THR A 607 -1.66 -9.30 -2.38
N LEU A 608 -2.12 -8.56 -1.36
CA LEU A 608 -2.41 -9.13 -0.04
C LEU A 608 -3.57 -10.13 -0.09
N ALA A 609 -4.64 -9.78 -0.82
CA ALA A 609 -5.80 -10.64 -0.96
C ALA A 609 -5.44 -11.99 -1.62
N ASP A 610 -4.66 -11.93 -2.71
CA ASP A 610 -4.17 -13.10 -3.45
C ASP A 610 -3.23 -13.95 -2.58
N LEU A 611 -2.37 -13.33 -1.77
CA LEU A 611 -1.51 -14.05 -0.81
C LEU A 611 -2.35 -14.84 0.21
N TYR A 612 -3.38 -14.23 0.79
CA TYR A 612 -4.26 -14.92 1.73
C TYR A 612 -5.09 -16.01 1.06
N LEU A 613 -5.51 -15.79 -0.20
CA LEU A 613 -6.21 -16.80 -0.97
C LEU A 613 -5.31 -18.02 -1.24
N ASP A 614 -4.04 -17.82 -1.61
CA ASP A 614 -3.08 -18.91 -1.81
C ASP A 614 -2.72 -19.63 -0.49
N LYS A 615 -2.59 -18.86 0.62
CA LYS A 615 -2.45 -19.43 1.96
C LYS A 615 -3.65 -20.32 2.31
N TYR A 616 -4.87 -19.90 1.99
CA TYR A 616 -6.06 -20.71 2.15
C TYR A 616 -6.03 -21.96 1.26
N GLU A 617 -5.64 -21.85 -0.01
CA GLU A 617 -5.56 -23.02 -0.90
C GLU A 617 -4.55 -24.06 -0.43
N THR A 618 -3.49 -23.63 0.26
CA THR A 618 -2.51 -24.53 0.88
C THR A 618 -2.98 -25.11 2.22
N THR A 619 -3.61 -24.32 3.08
CA THR A 619 -3.92 -24.70 4.49
C THR A 619 -5.35 -25.20 4.70
N SER A 620 -6.27 -24.87 3.80
CA SER A 620 -7.72 -25.04 3.94
C SER A 620 -8.33 -24.37 5.19
N ASP A 621 -7.62 -23.42 5.83
CA ASP A 621 -8.13 -22.71 7.00
C ASP A 621 -9.13 -21.61 6.60
N LYS A 622 -10.39 -21.82 6.93
CA LYS A 622 -11.48 -20.86 6.64
C LYS A 622 -11.24 -19.47 7.25
N LYS A 623 -10.54 -19.37 8.38
CA LYS A 623 -10.22 -18.06 8.99
C LYS A 623 -9.33 -17.22 8.07
N VAL A 624 -8.42 -17.85 7.35
CA VAL A 624 -7.54 -17.18 6.38
C VAL A 624 -8.34 -16.70 5.17
N LEU A 625 -9.32 -17.49 4.71
CA LEU A 625 -10.22 -17.08 3.64
C LEU A 625 -11.03 -15.83 4.04
N ASP A 626 -11.45 -15.73 5.30
CA ASP A 626 -12.11 -14.54 5.84
C ASP A 626 -11.20 -13.32 5.90
N GLN A 627 -9.89 -13.50 6.04
CA GLN A 627 -8.90 -12.41 5.98
C GLN A 627 -8.71 -11.85 4.56
N SER A 628 -8.85 -12.68 3.50
CA SER A 628 -8.68 -12.23 2.11
C SER A 628 -9.78 -11.25 1.64
N THR A 629 -11.02 -11.46 2.10
CA THR A 629 -12.20 -10.76 1.59
C THR A 629 -12.18 -9.25 1.82
N PRO A 630 -11.83 -8.71 3.01
CA PRO A 630 -11.70 -7.27 3.22
C PRO A 630 -10.73 -6.59 2.24
N PHE A 631 -9.62 -7.24 1.89
CA PHE A 631 -8.65 -6.68 0.94
C PHE A 631 -9.23 -6.62 -0.49
N TYR A 632 -9.91 -7.67 -0.96
CA TYR A 632 -10.61 -7.62 -2.25
C TYR A 632 -11.72 -6.57 -2.28
N LEU A 633 -12.45 -6.38 -1.18
CA LEU A 633 -13.48 -5.34 -1.09
C LEU A 633 -12.88 -3.93 -1.12
N ASN A 634 -11.77 -3.69 -0.44
CA ASN A 634 -11.07 -2.41 -0.49
C ASN A 634 -10.47 -2.14 -1.87
N CYS A 635 -9.93 -3.17 -2.54
CA CYS A 635 -9.51 -3.12 -3.93
C CYS A 635 -10.66 -2.66 -4.83
N LEU A 636 -11.81 -3.33 -4.74
CA LEU A 636 -13.01 -2.98 -5.50
C LEU A 636 -13.50 -1.57 -5.20
N LYS A 637 -13.55 -1.19 -3.91
CA LYS A 637 -13.99 0.14 -3.49
C LYS A 637 -13.11 1.23 -4.11
N ASN A 638 -11.79 1.04 -4.10
CA ASN A 638 -10.85 1.99 -4.69
C ASN A 638 -11.04 2.11 -6.21
N GLU A 639 -11.22 1.00 -6.93
CA GLU A 639 -11.49 1.05 -8.37
C GLU A 639 -12.82 1.74 -8.73
N LEU A 640 -13.85 1.57 -7.90
CA LEU A 640 -15.18 2.17 -8.12
C LEU A 640 -15.23 3.70 -7.91
N GLU A 641 -14.18 4.31 -7.36
CA GLU A 641 -14.07 5.78 -7.29
C GLU A 641 -13.90 6.42 -8.68
N THR A 642 -13.27 5.71 -9.62
CA THR A 642 -12.98 6.22 -10.98
C THR A 642 -13.72 5.46 -12.08
N LYS A 643 -14.25 4.27 -11.78
CA LYS A 643 -14.86 3.36 -12.76
C LYS A 643 -16.33 3.11 -12.49
N LEU A 644 -17.08 2.85 -13.56
CA LEU A 644 -18.47 2.41 -13.45
C LEU A 644 -18.57 0.95 -12.97
N PRO A 645 -19.63 0.57 -12.23
CA PRO A 645 -19.78 -0.82 -11.72
C PRO A 645 -19.90 -1.92 -12.79
N ASN A 646 -20.09 -1.57 -14.06
CA ASN A 646 -20.14 -2.48 -15.20
C ASN A 646 -18.90 -2.39 -16.09
N ASP A 647 -17.86 -1.68 -15.66
CA ASP A 647 -16.58 -1.58 -16.38
C ASP A 647 -15.94 -2.97 -16.49
N TYR A 648 -15.53 -3.34 -17.70
CA TYR A 648 -14.93 -4.65 -17.99
C TYR A 648 -13.63 -4.91 -17.20
N SER A 649 -12.90 -3.87 -16.81
CA SER A 649 -11.67 -4.02 -16.01
C SER A 649 -11.92 -4.52 -14.58
N LEU A 650 -13.16 -4.47 -14.08
CA LEU A 650 -13.56 -5.01 -12.76
C LEU A 650 -13.84 -6.52 -12.78
N LEU A 651 -13.86 -7.14 -13.97
CA LEU A 651 -14.26 -8.53 -14.18
C LEU A 651 -13.51 -9.51 -13.28
N ASP A 652 -12.19 -9.40 -13.21
CA ASP A 652 -11.36 -10.34 -12.45
C ASP A 652 -11.63 -10.25 -10.94
N ILE A 653 -11.76 -9.03 -10.41
CA ILE A 653 -12.05 -8.80 -8.99
C ILE A 653 -13.44 -9.36 -8.64
N TYR A 654 -14.45 -9.14 -9.50
CA TYR A 654 -15.79 -9.70 -9.29
C TYR A 654 -15.79 -11.22 -9.35
N LYS A 655 -15.09 -11.84 -10.30
CA LYS A 655 -14.97 -13.31 -10.40
C LYS A 655 -14.32 -13.90 -9.15
N ILE A 656 -13.26 -13.26 -8.65
CA ILE A 656 -12.55 -13.73 -7.46
C ILE A 656 -13.45 -13.57 -6.22
N LEU A 657 -14.05 -12.40 -6.00
CA LEU A 657 -15.00 -12.18 -4.90
C LEU A 657 -16.16 -13.19 -4.92
N ALA A 658 -16.76 -13.43 -6.09
CA ALA A 658 -17.84 -14.39 -6.24
C ALA A 658 -17.43 -15.81 -5.83
N LYS A 659 -16.25 -16.26 -6.28
CA LYS A 659 -15.68 -17.56 -5.90
C LYS A 659 -15.33 -17.63 -4.42
N THR A 660 -14.73 -16.58 -3.86
CA THR A 660 -14.37 -16.48 -2.44
C THR A 660 -15.60 -16.59 -1.56
N TYR A 661 -16.65 -15.80 -1.83
CA TYR A 661 -17.91 -15.89 -1.10
C TYR A 661 -18.60 -17.26 -1.26
N TYR A 662 -18.55 -17.85 -2.45
CA TYR A 662 -19.08 -19.19 -2.67
C TYR A 662 -18.37 -20.27 -1.82
N ARG A 663 -17.04 -20.16 -1.68
CA ARG A 663 -16.20 -21.02 -0.82
C ARG A 663 -16.48 -20.78 0.66
N GLN A 664 -16.73 -19.53 1.08
CA GLN A 664 -17.16 -19.19 2.45
C GLN A 664 -18.57 -19.70 2.78
N GLY A 665 -19.38 -20.04 1.78
CA GLY A 665 -20.79 -20.42 1.95
C GLY A 665 -21.75 -19.23 2.01
N LYS A 666 -21.25 -18.02 1.78
CA LYS A 666 -22.01 -16.77 1.66
C LYS A 666 -22.61 -16.67 0.25
N LEU A 667 -23.67 -17.44 0.02
CA LEU A 667 -24.23 -17.67 -1.32
C LEU A 667 -24.88 -16.42 -1.92
N SER A 668 -25.40 -15.50 -1.10
CA SER A 668 -26.05 -14.27 -1.56
C SER A 668 -25.05 -13.28 -2.14
N GLU A 669 -23.94 -13.08 -1.43
CA GLU A 669 -22.83 -12.24 -1.85
C GLU A 669 -22.14 -12.84 -3.08
N ALA A 670 -21.98 -14.17 -3.12
CA ALA A 670 -21.49 -14.85 -4.30
C ALA A 670 -22.38 -14.58 -5.53
N MET A 671 -23.70 -14.67 -5.37
CA MET A 671 -24.67 -14.37 -6.44
C MET A 671 -24.55 -12.93 -6.93
N LEU A 672 -24.45 -11.96 -6.01
CA LEU A 672 -24.27 -10.54 -6.34
C LEU A 672 -23.06 -10.34 -7.25
N TYR A 673 -21.90 -10.89 -6.89
CA TYR A 673 -20.67 -10.70 -7.68
C TYR A 673 -20.64 -11.50 -8.98
N TYR A 674 -21.29 -12.66 -9.06
CA TYR A 674 -21.51 -13.33 -10.36
C TYR A 674 -22.41 -12.52 -11.28
N ASN A 675 -23.47 -11.90 -10.76
CA ASN A 675 -24.32 -11.00 -11.54
C ASN A 675 -23.55 -9.74 -12.01
N ARG A 676 -22.70 -9.17 -11.16
CA ARG A 676 -21.79 -8.08 -11.57
C ARG A 676 -20.80 -8.51 -12.65
N THR A 677 -20.32 -9.75 -12.58
CA THR A 677 -19.48 -10.34 -13.63
C THR A 677 -20.23 -10.41 -14.96
N LEU A 678 -21.52 -10.76 -14.95
CA LEU A 678 -22.37 -10.75 -16.15
C LEU A 678 -22.53 -9.33 -16.72
N ASP A 679 -22.75 -8.32 -15.87
CA ASP A 679 -22.86 -6.92 -16.33
C ASP A 679 -21.59 -6.44 -17.05
N CYS A 680 -20.40 -6.81 -16.56
CA CYS A 680 -19.14 -6.54 -17.24
C CYS A 680 -19.12 -7.18 -18.64
N TYR A 681 -19.53 -8.44 -18.78
CA TYR A 681 -19.59 -9.10 -20.09
C TYR A 681 -20.64 -8.48 -21.03
N PHE A 682 -21.81 -8.12 -20.51
CA PHE A 682 -22.86 -7.48 -21.31
C PHE A 682 -22.49 -6.06 -21.74
N GLY A 683 -21.65 -5.36 -20.98
CA GLY A 683 -21.15 -4.03 -21.31
C GLY A 683 -20.11 -3.99 -22.43
N LYS A 684 -19.57 -5.14 -22.88
CA LYS A 684 -18.52 -5.22 -23.91
C LYS A 684 -19.03 -5.92 -25.17
N LEU A 685 -18.84 -5.30 -26.32
CA LEU A 685 -19.12 -5.89 -27.63
C LEU A 685 -17.80 -6.23 -28.36
N PRO A 686 -17.70 -7.39 -29.04
CA PRO A 686 -18.70 -8.45 -29.15
C PRO A 686 -18.86 -9.26 -27.84
N LEU A 687 -20.05 -9.84 -27.65
CA LEU A 687 -20.37 -10.63 -26.46
C LEU A 687 -19.55 -11.92 -26.39
N ASP A 688 -18.90 -12.15 -25.25
CA ASP A 688 -18.21 -13.41 -24.96
C ASP A 688 -19.18 -14.46 -24.43
N THR A 689 -19.90 -15.09 -25.36
CA THR A 689 -20.95 -16.08 -25.05
C THR A 689 -20.44 -17.26 -24.21
N LYS A 690 -19.21 -17.72 -24.45
CA LYS A 690 -18.61 -18.83 -23.70
C LYS A 690 -18.40 -18.45 -22.23
N CYS A 691 -17.82 -17.28 -21.98
CA CYS A 691 -17.58 -16.81 -20.62
C CYS A 691 -18.90 -16.50 -19.87
N ILE A 692 -19.92 -16.00 -20.57
CA ILE A 692 -21.26 -15.79 -20.02
C ILE A 692 -21.85 -17.13 -19.55
N ASP A 693 -21.76 -18.18 -20.38
CA ASP A 693 -22.24 -19.52 -20.03
C ASP A 693 -21.53 -20.09 -18.79
N GLU A 694 -20.22 -19.86 -18.64
CA GLU A 694 -19.44 -20.28 -17.45
C GLU A 694 -19.93 -19.60 -16.15
N VAL A 695 -20.31 -18.33 -16.24
CA VAL A 695 -20.87 -17.60 -15.09
C VAL A 695 -22.26 -18.12 -14.75
N TYR A 696 -23.12 -18.38 -15.75
CA TYR A 696 -24.42 -18.99 -15.50
C TYR A 696 -24.32 -20.40 -14.92
N GLU A 697 -23.34 -21.22 -15.32
CA GLU A 697 -23.08 -22.51 -14.66
C GLU A 697 -22.67 -22.34 -13.19
N SER A 698 -21.98 -21.25 -12.84
CA SER A 698 -21.66 -20.92 -11.44
C SER A 698 -22.90 -20.47 -10.66
N ILE A 699 -23.78 -19.67 -11.27
CA ILE A 699 -25.09 -19.29 -10.72
C ILE A 699 -25.97 -20.53 -10.50
N LYS A 700 -26.00 -21.45 -11.48
CA LYS A 700 -26.70 -22.74 -11.40
C LYS A 700 -26.23 -23.53 -10.17
N LYS A 701 -24.91 -23.62 -9.94
CA LYS A 701 -24.33 -24.27 -8.76
C LYS A 701 -24.78 -23.61 -7.45
N ILE A 702 -24.89 -22.28 -7.40
CA ILE A 702 -25.42 -21.58 -6.22
C ILE A 702 -26.88 -21.99 -5.95
N TYR A 703 -27.73 -21.97 -6.98
CA TYR A 703 -29.12 -22.41 -6.84
C TYR A 703 -29.24 -23.86 -6.38
N LEU A 704 -28.41 -24.75 -6.94
CA LEU A 704 -28.36 -26.16 -6.51
C LEU A 704 -27.85 -26.33 -5.07
N LYS A 705 -26.95 -25.46 -4.60
CA LYS A 705 -26.40 -25.49 -3.22
C LYS A 705 -27.35 -24.88 -2.19
N LYS A 706 -28.20 -23.91 -2.58
CA LYS A 706 -29.19 -23.28 -1.69
C LYS A 706 -30.19 -24.28 -1.10
N LYS A 707 -30.46 -25.45 -1.74
CA LYS A 707 -31.25 -26.65 -1.36
C LYS A 707 -32.54 -26.51 -0.51
N ASN A 708 -32.92 -25.32 -0.04
CA ASN A 708 -33.95 -25.10 0.95
C ASN A 708 -34.79 -23.87 0.57
N PHE A 709 -36.01 -24.10 0.11
CA PHE A 709 -36.96 -23.05 -0.32
C PHE A 709 -37.34 -22.08 0.82
N THR A 710 -37.12 -22.47 2.07
CA THR A 710 -37.43 -21.67 3.26
C THR A 710 -36.32 -20.68 3.66
N GLN A 711 -35.05 -20.96 3.35
CA GLN A 711 -33.95 -20.03 3.69
C GLN A 711 -33.91 -18.78 2.78
N SER A 712 -34.48 -18.83 1.57
CA SER A 712 -34.71 -17.61 0.76
C SER A 712 -35.70 -16.63 1.43
N LEU A 713 -36.51 -17.07 2.40
CA LEU A 713 -37.48 -16.21 3.08
C LEU A 713 -36.82 -15.28 4.12
N LEU A 714 -35.75 -15.72 4.77
CA LEU A 714 -35.08 -14.99 5.85
C LEU A 714 -34.29 -13.77 5.33
N PHE A 715 -33.88 -13.77 4.07
CA PHE A 715 -33.11 -12.66 3.49
C PHE A 715 -33.98 -11.46 3.11
N TYR A 716 -35.23 -11.70 2.68
CA TYR A 716 -36.15 -10.62 2.28
C TYR A 716 -37.13 -10.19 3.38
N SER A 717 -37.32 -10.99 4.45
CA SER A 717 -38.10 -10.57 5.62
C SER A 717 -37.28 -9.87 6.70
N ASN A 718 -35.96 -10.14 6.79
CA ASN A 718 -35.06 -9.52 7.79
C ASN A 718 -34.19 -8.40 7.20
N LEU A 719 -34.57 -7.82 6.05
CA LEU A 719 -34.25 -6.41 5.82
C LEU A 719 -35.14 -5.59 6.76
N ASP A 720 -34.64 -5.52 7.99
CA ASP A 720 -35.27 -4.88 9.11
C ASP A 720 -35.62 -3.44 8.73
N LYS A 721 -36.90 -3.09 8.90
CA LYS A 721 -37.44 -1.74 8.72
C LYS A 721 -36.90 -0.75 9.77
N SER A 722 -35.89 -1.15 10.55
CA SER A 722 -35.32 -0.43 11.69
C SER A 722 -33.94 0.20 11.40
N GLN A 723 -33.27 -0.13 10.29
CA GLN A 723 -32.03 0.55 9.87
C GLN A 723 -32.16 1.11 8.45
N VAL A 724 -32.93 2.20 8.32
CA VAL A 724 -33.11 2.93 7.07
C VAL A 724 -32.22 4.18 7.10
N GLU A 725 -30.98 4.05 6.61
CA GLU A 725 -30.16 5.22 6.29
C GLU A 725 -30.01 5.48 4.78
N ASN A 726 -30.54 4.64 3.87
CA ASN A 726 -30.54 5.00 2.44
C ASN A 726 -31.61 4.29 1.58
N LYS A 727 -32.78 4.90 1.40
CA LYS A 727 -33.87 4.39 0.53
C LYS A 727 -33.46 4.26 -0.95
N SER A 728 -32.54 5.11 -1.44
CA SER A 728 -32.08 5.12 -2.84
C SER A 728 -31.26 3.87 -3.21
N GLN A 729 -30.35 3.45 -2.33
CA GLN A 729 -29.50 2.27 -2.55
C GLN A 729 -30.33 0.97 -2.54
N HIS A 730 -31.35 0.91 -1.68
CA HIS A 730 -32.25 -0.23 -1.60
C HIS A 730 -33.08 -0.42 -2.88
N ILE A 731 -33.60 0.67 -3.48
CA ILE A 731 -34.36 0.63 -4.73
C ILE A 731 -33.46 0.19 -5.90
N LYS A 732 -32.22 0.71 -5.99
CA LYS A 732 -31.25 0.29 -7.01
C LYS A 732 -30.89 -1.20 -6.90
N ASN A 733 -30.69 -1.71 -5.69
CA ASN A 733 -30.41 -3.13 -5.46
C ASN A 733 -31.61 -4.02 -5.83
N LEU A 734 -32.85 -3.58 -5.54
CA LEU A 734 -34.06 -4.31 -5.92
C LEU A 734 -34.23 -4.40 -7.45
N HIS A 735 -33.99 -3.31 -8.18
CA HIS A 735 -34.04 -3.32 -9.64
C HIS A 735 -32.94 -4.19 -10.26
N PHE A 736 -31.72 -4.08 -9.72
CA PHE A 736 -30.57 -4.91 -10.13
C PHE A 736 -30.87 -6.40 -9.96
N GLU A 737 -31.36 -6.80 -8.79
CA GLU A 737 -31.69 -8.20 -8.50
C GLU A 737 -32.80 -8.71 -9.43
N LYS A 738 -33.86 -7.91 -9.65
CA LYS A 738 -34.97 -8.30 -10.52
C LYS A 738 -34.52 -8.50 -11.97
N TYR A 739 -33.67 -7.60 -12.49
CA TYR A 739 -33.10 -7.70 -13.83
C TYR A 739 -32.31 -9.01 -14.02
N HIS A 740 -31.37 -9.30 -13.11
CA HIS A 740 -30.53 -10.51 -13.22
C HIS A 740 -31.32 -11.81 -13.00
N LEU A 741 -32.38 -11.75 -12.21
CA LEU A 741 -33.33 -12.85 -12.03
C LEU A 741 -34.11 -13.14 -13.32
N ASP A 742 -34.53 -12.10 -14.05
CA ASP A 742 -35.15 -12.24 -15.37
C ASP A 742 -34.19 -12.79 -16.43
N GLN A 743 -32.96 -12.29 -16.48
CA GLN A 743 -31.93 -12.78 -17.42
C GLN A 743 -31.57 -14.25 -17.14
N SER A 744 -31.36 -14.60 -15.86
CA SER A 744 -31.09 -15.98 -15.45
C SER A 744 -32.24 -16.92 -15.83
N LEU A 745 -33.48 -16.48 -15.61
CA LEU A 745 -34.66 -17.27 -15.98
C LEU A 745 -34.71 -17.54 -17.49
N TYR A 746 -34.53 -16.49 -18.30
CA TYR A 746 -34.51 -16.60 -19.75
C TYR A 746 -33.41 -17.57 -20.22
N HIS A 747 -32.18 -17.38 -19.73
CA HIS A 747 -31.04 -18.21 -20.11
C HIS A 747 -31.26 -19.70 -19.81
N PHE A 748 -31.69 -20.03 -18.58
CA PHE A 748 -31.94 -21.43 -18.21
C PHE A 748 -33.16 -22.04 -18.89
N GLN A 749 -34.18 -21.25 -19.22
CA GLN A 749 -35.32 -21.73 -20.03
C GLN A 749 -34.89 -22.07 -21.46
N GLU A 750 -34.04 -21.27 -22.09
CA GLU A 750 -33.47 -21.57 -23.41
C GLU A 750 -32.61 -22.83 -23.38
N GLN A 751 -31.78 -23.02 -22.34
CA GLN A 751 -31.05 -24.28 -22.16
C GLN A 751 -31.99 -25.48 -21.97
N LEU A 752 -33.09 -25.31 -21.23
CA LEU A 752 -34.05 -26.37 -20.95
C LEU A 752 -34.83 -26.79 -22.20
N LYS A 753 -35.12 -25.86 -23.13
CA LYS A 753 -35.68 -26.18 -24.45
C LYS A 753 -34.80 -27.16 -25.22
N LYS A 754 -33.47 -27.00 -25.11
CA LYS A 754 -32.47 -27.89 -25.75
C LYS A 754 -32.29 -29.21 -24.99
N LYS A 755 -32.42 -29.20 -23.65
CA LYS A 755 -32.25 -30.37 -22.76
C LYS A 755 -33.50 -30.68 -21.94
N ARG A 756 -34.58 -31.10 -22.60
CA ARG A 756 -35.95 -31.24 -22.04
C ARG A 756 -36.09 -32.14 -20.79
N ARG A 757 -35.09 -32.95 -20.43
CA ARG A 757 -35.13 -33.91 -19.30
C ARG A 757 -34.11 -33.64 -18.19
N ASP A 758 -33.47 -32.47 -18.15
CA ASP A 758 -32.51 -32.12 -17.08
C ASP A 758 -33.25 -31.75 -15.78
N SER A 759 -33.25 -32.64 -14.80
CA SER A 759 -33.91 -32.45 -13.50
C SER A 759 -33.26 -31.36 -12.66
N ALA A 760 -31.94 -31.17 -12.77
CA ALA A 760 -31.21 -30.13 -12.05
C ALA A 760 -31.52 -28.75 -12.62
N LEU A 761 -31.61 -28.64 -13.95
CA LEU A 761 -31.99 -27.39 -14.62
C LEU A 761 -33.45 -27.01 -14.34
N ASN A 762 -34.36 -27.99 -14.36
CA ASN A 762 -35.75 -27.78 -13.95
C ASN A 762 -35.84 -27.24 -12.51
N TYR A 763 -35.10 -27.83 -11.57
CA TYR A 763 -35.03 -27.35 -10.20
C TYR A 763 -34.58 -25.88 -10.12
N VAL A 764 -33.54 -25.49 -10.87
CA VAL A 764 -33.02 -24.12 -10.90
C VAL A 764 -34.05 -23.14 -11.44
N VAL A 765 -34.71 -23.46 -12.56
CA VAL A 765 -35.80 -22.64 -13.13
C VAL A 765 -36.94 -22.48 -12.13
N THR A 766 -37.33 -23.55 -11.45
CA THR A 766 -38.36 -23.51 -10.40
C THR A 766 -37.91 -22.66 -9.19
N SER A 767 -36.66 -22.75 -8.75
CA SER A 767 -36.11 -21.91 -7.68
C SER A 767 -36.14 -20.42 -8.06
N ILE A 768 -35.82 -20.07 -9.30
CA ILE A 768 -35.91 -18.70 -9.80
C ILE A 768 -37.36 -18.21 -9.82
N HIS A 769 -38.32 -19.01 -10.31
CA HIS A 769 -39.74 -18.67 -10.24
C HIS A 769 -40.23 -18.46 -8.80
N TYR A 770 -39.72 -19.25 -7.85
CA TYR A 770 -40.02 -19.08 -6.44
C TYR A 770 -39.48 -17.76 -5.87
N GLU A 771 -38.23 -17.38 -6.19
CA GLU A 771 -37.66 -16.08 -5.82
C GLU A 771 -38.42 -14.91 -6.47
N LYS A 772 -38.93 -15.09 -7.69
CA LYS A 772 -39.84 -14.13 -8.37
C LYS A 772 -41.24 -14.04 -7.77
N GLN A 773 -41.59 -14.90 -6.81
CA GLN A 773 -42.94 -15.05 -6.27
C GLN A 773 -43.98 -15.52 -7.30
N ASP A 774 -43.54 -16.14 -8.41
CA ASP A 774 -44.39 -16.79 -9.41
C ASP A 774 -44.79 -18.19 -8.92
N TYR A 775 -45.58 -18.23 -7.85
CA TYR A 775 -45.96 -19.47 -7.18
C TYR A 775 -46.81 -20.39 -8.06
N GLU A 776 -47.39 -19.90 -9.16
CA GLU A 776 -48.15 -20.70 -10.13
C GLU A 776 -47.27 -21.73 -10.81
N LYS A 777 -46.23 -21.28 -11.50
CA LYS A 777 -45.28 -22.17 -12.18
C LYS A 777 -44.50 -23.07 -11.22
N VAL A 778 -44.19 -22.57 -10.02
CA VAL A 778 -43.55 -23.38 -8.98
C VAL A 778 -44.47 -24.53 -8.55
N GLY A 779 -45.75 -24.23 -8.33
CA GLY A 779 -46.76 -25.22 -7.96
C GLY A 779 -46.95 -26.27 -9.05
N GLU A 780 -47.01 -25.88 -10.32
CA GLU A 780 -47.12 -26.81 -11.46
C GLU A 780 -45.96 -27.80 -11.51
N TYR A 781 -44.72 -27.32 -11.36
CA TYR A 781 -43.55 -28.20 -11.36
C TYR A 781 -43.60 -29.26 -10.25
N PHE A 782 -43.80 -28.84 -9.00
CA PHE A 782 -43.82 -29.77 -7.89
C PHE A 782 -45.03 -30.72 -7.93
N SER A 783 -46.18 -30.23 -8.43
CA SER A 783 -47.35 -31.09 -8.65
C SER A 783 -47.08 -32.15 -9.71
N SER A 784 -46.39 -31.79 -10.80
CA SER A 784 -45.99 -32.75 -11.84
C SER A 784 -44.98 -33.79 -11.33
N LEU A 785 -44.03 -33.36 -10.48
CA LEU A 785 -43.04 -34.24 -9.86
C LEU A 785 -43.71 -35.18 -8.86
N LEU A 786 -44.61 -34.67 -8.03
CA LEU A 786 -45.39 -35.47 -7.09
C LEU A 786 -46.26 -36.50 -7.83
N MET A 787 -46.94 -36.10 -8.91
CA MET A 787 -47.71 -37.02 -9.75
C MET A 787 -46.85 -38.14 -10.33
N LYS A 788 -45.65 -37.82 -10.80
CA LYS A 788 -44.72 -38.82 -11.32
C LYS A 788 -44.32 -39.83 -10.25
N GLU A 789 -44.01 -39.38 -9.03
CA GLU A 789 -43.62 -40.26 -7.94
C GLU A 789 -44.80 -41.12 -7.45
N LEU A 790 -46.00 -40.53 -7.36
CA LEU A 790 -47.25 -41.22 -6.98
C LEU A 790 -47.65 -42.33 -7.95
N ASN A 791 -47.23 -42.27 -9.23
CA ASN A 791 -47.42 -43.38 -10.16
C ASN A 791 -46.64 -44.65 -9.75
N SER A 792 -45.67 -44.55 -8.84
CA SER A 792 -44.79 -45.65 -8.42
C SER A 792 -44.77 -45.91 -6.91
N LYS A 793 -45.42 -45.05 -6.11
CA LYS A 793 -45.31 -45.05 -4.65
C LYS A 793 -46.67 -44.84 -3.99
N SER A 794 -46.82 -45.36 -2.77
CA SER A 794 -48.00 -45.12 -1.94
C SER A 794 -48.06 -43.67 -1.46
N TYR A 795 -49.27 -43.15 -1.25
CA TYR A 795 -49.52 -41.79 -0.76
C TYR A 795 -48.85 -41.48 0.59
N ALA A 796 -48.60 -42.51 1.40
CA ALA A 796 -47.99 -42.38 2.72
C ALA A 796 -46.47 -42.65 2.73
N ASP A 797 -45.86 -42.84 1.56
CA ASP A 797 -44.42 -43.06 1.43
C ASP A 797 -43.63 -41.86 1.96
N ILE A 798 -42.74 -42.11 2.93
CA ILE A 798 -41.93 -41.09 3.58
C ILE A 798 -41.06 -40.27 2.61
N SER A 799 -40.70 -40.82 1.45
CA SER A 799 -39.93 -40.09 0.44
C SER A 799 -40.72 -38.93 -0.18
N LEU A 800 -42.07 -38.98 -0.15
CA LEU A 800 -42.96 -37.92 -0.66
C LEU A 800 -43.16 -36.78 0.33
N LYS A 801 -42.81 -36.99 1.61
CA LYS A 801 -42.96 -36.03 2.70
C LYS A 801 -42.49 -34.62 2.30
N TYR A 802 -41.28 -34.51 1.76
CA TYR A 802 -40.73 -33.20 1.37
C TYR A 802 -41.53 -32.52 0.25
N LEU A 803 -42.07 -33.27 -0.71
CA LEU A 803 -42.89 -32.73 -1.80
C LEU A 803 -44.23 -32.19 -1.28
N TYR A 804 -44.91 -32.94 -0.41
CA TYR A 804 -46.14 -32.50 0.23
C TYR A 804 -45.92 -31.21 1.06
N GLY A 805 -44.86 -31.17 1.85
CA GLY A 805 -44.51 -29.98 2.63
C GLY A 805 -44.22 -28.75 1.78
N ILE A 806 -43.52 -28.90 0.64
CA ILE A 806 -43.23 -27.79 -0.28
C ILE A 806 -44.51 -27.28 -0.94
N ILE A 807 -45.34 -28.18 -1.48
CA ILE A 807 -46.58 -27.79 -2.17
C ILE A 807 -47.58 -27.15 -1.19
N GLY A 808 -47.70 -27.68 0.04
CA GLY A 808 -48.52 -27.09 1.10
C GLY A 808 -48.11 -25.65 1.42
N ASN A 809 -46.80 -25.40 1.55
CA ASN A 809 -46.25 -24.05 1.77
C ASN A 809 -46.49 -23.11 0.57
N ILE A 810 -46.39 -23.61 -0.68
CA ILE A 810 -46.68 -22.81 -1.88
C ILE A 810 -48.15 -22.37 -1.90
N TYR A 811 -49.09 -23.28 -1.65
CA TYR A 811 -50.51 -22.94 -1.58
C TYR A 811 -50.83 -22.00 -0.41
N LEU A 812 -50.13 -22.15 0.72
CA LEU A 812 -50.23 -21.22 1.84
C LEU A 812 -49.83 -19.80 1.44
N LYS A 813 -48.71 -19.63 0.71
CA LYS A 813 -48.26 -18.34 0.18
C LYS A 813 -49.23 -17.72 -0.84
N LYS A 814 -49.89 -18.55 -1.66
CA LYS A 814 -50.99 -18.13 -2.55
C LYS A 814 -52.29 -17.79 -1.82
N ARG A 815 -52.35 -17.91 -0.47
CA ARG A 815 -53.58 -17.81 0.33
C ARG A 815 -54.67 -18.80 -0.07
N ARG A 816 -54.30 -19.93 -0.68
CA ARG A 816 -55.23 -21.01 -1.02
C ARG A 816 -55.24 -22.06 0.10
N PHE A 817 -55.81 -21.66 1.23
CA PHE A 817 -55.74 -22.40 2.51
C PHE A 817 -56.28 -23.83 2.44
N ASN A 818 -57.35 -24.09 1.68
CA ASN A 818 -57.92 -25.44 1.56
C ASN A 818 -56.96 -26.40 0.85
N GLN A 819 -56.31 -25.94 -0.23
CA GLN A 819 -55.29 -26.74 -0.93
C GLN A 819 -54.08 -26.96 -0.02
N ALA A 820 -53.60 -25.91 0.66
CA ALA A 820 -52.50 -26.03 1.61
C ALA A 820 -52.76 -27.11 2.68
N LEU A 821 -53.98 -27.17 3.23
CA LEU A 821 -54.38 -28.19 4.21
C LEU A 821 -54.30 -29.61 3.66
N ILE A 822 -54.75 -29.87 2.41
CA ILE A 822 -54.68 -31.20 1.80
C ILE A 822 -53.23 -31.71 1.81
N TYR A 823 -52.28 -30.89 1.34
CA TYR A 823 -50.87 -31.29 1.30
C TYR A 823 -50.23 -31.37 2.69
N PHE A 824 -50.58 -30.48 3.64
CA PHE A 824 -50.06 -30.57 5.01
C PHE A 824 -50.61 -31.78 5.78
N PHE A 825 -51.83 -32.25 5.51
CA PHE A 825 -52.33 -33.50 6.08
C PHE A 825 -51.60 -34.72 5.51
N HIS A 826 -51.32 -34.77 4.21
CA HIS A 826 -50.49 -35.84 3.64
C HIS A 826 -49.04 -35.79 4.15
N PHE A 827 -48.49 -34.60 4.34
CA PHE A 827 -47.18 -34.39 4.99
C PHE A 827 -47.17 -34.95 6.42
N LEU A 828 -48.22 -34.67 7.19
CA LEU A 828 -48.42 -35.16 8.55
C LEU A 828 -48.60 -36.69 8.58
N ASN A 829 -49.35 -37.25 7.64
CA ASN A 829 -49.54 -38.69 7.52
C ASN A 829 -48.21 -39.42 7.33
N CYS A 830 -47.36 -38.92 6.42
CA CYS A 830 -46.02 -39.45 6.19
C CYS A 830 -45.14 -39.37 7.45
N GLN A 831 -45.29 -38.32 8.27
CA GLN A 831 -44.54 -38.14 9.52
C GLN A 831 -44.99 -39.11 10.62
N LEU A 832 -46.29 -39.37 10.71
CA LEU A 832 -46.90 -40.22 11.74
C LEU A 832 -46.63 -41.71 11.51
N GLN A 833 -46.69 -42.19 10.27
CA GLN A 833 -46.46 -43.61 9.96
C GLN A 833 -45.02 -44.08 10.24
N HIS A 834 -44.07 -43.17 10.37
CA HIS A 834 -42.65 -43.48 10.53
C HIS A 834 -42.02 -42.86 11.79
N GLN A 835 -42.84 -42.46 12.78
CA GLN A 835 -42.39 -41.95 14.09
C GLN A 835 -41.31 -40.85 14.02
N THR A 836 -41.49 -39.86 13.13
CA THR A 836 -40.51 -38.77 13.00
C THR A 836 -40.71 -37.71 14.10
N ASN A 837 -39.62 -37.30 14.76
CA ASN A 837 -39.63 -36.38 15.93
C ASN A 837 -40.10 -34.93 15.67
N SER A 838 -40.60 -34.57 14.48
CA SER A 838 -40.89 -33.16 14.09
C SER A 838 -42.35 -32.88 13.72
N ILE A 839 -43.30 -33.64 14.25
CA ILE A 839 -44.74 -33.51 13.93
C ILE A 839 -45.32 -32.16 14.41
N GLU A 840 -44.78 -31.62 15.50
CA GLU A 840 -45.29 -30.40 16.15
C GLU A 840 -45.27 -29.15 15.26
N GLU A 841 -44.26 -29.01 14.39
CA GLU A 841 -44.17 -27.87 13.46
C GLU A 841 -45.25 -27.97 12.37
N THR A 842 -45.51 -29.16 11.86
CA THR A 842 -46.59 -29.39 10.88
C THR A 842 -47.95 -29.09 11.49
N LEU A 843 -48.19 -29.58 12.71
CA LEU A 843 -49.42 -29.30 13.46
C LEU A 843 -49.57 -27.81 13.76
N TYR A 844 -48.46 -27.11 14.04
CA TYR A 844 -48.44 -25.66 14.17
C TYR A 844 -48.84 -24.95 12.86
N GLN A 845 -48.27 -25.32 11.71
CA GLN A 845 -48.65 -24.72 10.42
C GLN A 845 -50.12 -24.97 10.08
N ILE A 846 -50.63 -26.17 10.35
CA ILE A 846 -52.05 -26.50 10.19
C ILE A 846 -52.91 -25.62 11.11
N GLY A 847 -52.56 -25.50 12.40
CA GLY A 847 -53.25 -24.62 13.36
C GLY A 847 -53.25 -23.15 12.94
N ARG A 848 -52.13 -22.64 12.41
CA ARG A 848 -52.01 -21.28 11.86
C ARG A 848 -52.95 -21.06 10.67
N ILE A 849 -53.14 -22.05 9.81
CA ILE A 849 -54.10 -21.98 8.71
C ILE A 849 -55.53 -21.88 9.26
N PHE A 850 -55.85 -22.62 10.32
CA PHE A 850 -57.16 -22.52 10.97
C PHE A 850 -57.39 -21.16 11.63
N LEU A 851 -56.36 -20.52 12.20
CA LEU A 851 -56.45 -19.15 12.74
C LEU A 851 -56.59 -18.09 11.65
N THR A 852 -55.76 -18.16 10.60
CA THR A 852 -55.71 -17.11 9.55
C THR A 852 -56.88 -17.16 8.57
N LYS A 853 -57.61 -18.27 8.53
CA LYS A 853 -58.83 -18.42 7.74
C LYS A 853 -60.00 -17.75 8.49
N ASP A 854 -60.05 -16.41 8.46
CA ASP A 854 -61.09 -15.59 9.08
C ASP A 854 -62.52 -16.07 8.74
N TYR A 855 -63.34 -16.24 9.78
CA TYR A 855 -64.81 -16.12 9.96
C TYR A 855 -65.74 -16.00 8.73
N PHE A 856 -65.48 -16.76 7.66
CA PHE A 856 -66.39 -16.91 6.52
C PHE A 856 -66.80 -18.37 6.39
N ILE A 857 -67.76 -18.77 7.24
CA ILE A 857 -68.65 -19.86 6.93
C ILE A 857 -69.78 -19.27 6.09
N TYR A 858 -69.63 -19.31 4.76
CA TYR A 858 -70.71 -19.49 3.79
C TYR A 858 -70.07 -20.02 2.51
N GLY A 859 -70.77 -20.94 1.86
CA GLY A 859 -70.25 -21.84 0.82
C GLY A 859 -69.21 -21.20 -0.12
N ILE A 860 -68.00 -21.76 -0.11
CA ILE A 860 -67.05 -21.50 -1.19
C ILE A 860 -67.33 -22.57 -2.23
N ASN A 861 -67.97 -22.11 -3.31
CA ASN A 861 -67.84 -22.64 -4.66
C ASN A 861 -66.58 -23.50 -4.80
N THR A 862 -66.79 -24.75 -5.18
CA THR A 862 -65.83 -25.71 -5.75
C THR A 862 -65.18 -25.20 -7.04
N LYS A 863 -64.86 -23.90 -7.15
CA LYS A 863 -64.14 -23.39 -8.29
C LYS A 863 -62.65 -23.68 -8.13
N GLN A 864 -62.32 -24.79 -8.79
CA GLN A 864 -61.02 -25.24 -9.26
C GLN A 864 -60.06 -25.77 -8.19
N PHE A 865 -60.45 -26.92 -7.61
CA PHE A 865 -59.44 -27.93 -7.29
C PHE A 865 -58.76 -28.37 -8.58
N THR A 866 -57.44 -28.49 -8.58
CA THR A 866 -56.76 -29.19 -9.66
C THR A 866 -57.15 -30.67 -9.61
N GLN A 867 -57.04 -31.39 -10.73
CA GLN A 867 -57.33 -32.83 -10.78
C GLN A 867 -56.54 -33.62 -9.70
N LEU A 868 -55.31 -33.18 -9.41
CA LEU A 868 -54.47 -33.70 -8.34
C LEU A 868 -55.04 -33.41 -6.94
N ASP A 869 -55.51 -32.19 -6.69
CA ASP A 869 -56.10 -31.84 -5.40
C ASP A 869 -57.36 -32.66 -5.13
N SER A 870 -58.21 -32.88 -6.15
CA SER A 870 -59.38 -33.75 -6.00
C SER A 870 -59.01 -35.21 -5.77
N TYR A 871 -57.89 -35.66 -6.35
CA TYR A 871 -57.38 -37.03 -6.20
C TYR A 871 -56.80 -37.29 -4.80
N LEU A 872 -56.10 -36.30 -4.23
CA LEU A 872 -55.51 -36.38 -2.90
C LEU A 872 -56.50 -36.05 -1.77
N ASN A 873 -57.59 -35.34 -2.08
CA ASN A 873 -58.58 -34.95 -1.09
C ASN A 873 -59.41 -36.17 -0.62
N SER A 874 -58.90 -36.86 0.40
CA SER A 874 -59.61 -37.95 1.06
C SER A 874 -60.20 -37.46 2.38
N PHE A 875 -61.53 -37.35 2.41
CA PHE A 875 -62.28 -36.94 3.60
C PHE A 875 -61.97 -37.80 4.83
N GLN A 876 -61.68 -39.09 4.63
CA GLN A 876 -61.28 -40.01 5.72
C GLN A 876 -59.92 -39.67 6.34
N LEU A 877 -58.95 -39.18 5.56
CA LEU A 877 -57.62 -38.80 6.04
C LEU A 877 -57.65 -37.49 6.81
N GLU A 878 -58.47 -36.53 6.35
CA GLU A 878 -58.77 -35.32 7.12
C GLU A 878 -59.41 -35.70 8.47
N ASN A 879 -60.29 -36.70 8.55
CA ASN A 879 -60.87 -37.14 9.82
C ASN A 879 -59.86 -37.79 10.76
N SER A 880 -59.02 -38.71 10.30
CA SER A 880 -58.08 -39.45 11.16
C SER A 880 -56.92 -38.60 11.69
N LEU A 881 -56.42 -37.64 10.92
CA LEU A 881 -55.29 -36.80 11.30
C LEU A 881 -55.72 -35.55 12.08
N SER A 882 -56.98 -35.16 11.94
CA SER A 882 -57.58 -34.06 12.68
C SER A 882 -57.61 -34.33 14.19
N THR A 883 -57.79 -35.58 14.62
CA THR A 883 -57.75 -35.97 16.05
C THR A 883 -56.36 -35.78 16.67
N HIS A 884 -55.29 -35.99 15.89
CA HIS A 884 -53.92 -35.76 16.34
C HIS A 884 -53.63 -34.28 16.57
N LEU A 885 -54.16 -33.40 15.69
CA LEU A 885 -54.10 -31.95 15.90
C LEU A 885 -54.86 -31.55 17.18
N ALA A 886 -56.07 -32.06 17.38
CA ALA A 886 -56.87 -31.77 18.57
C ALA A 886 -56.16 -32.24 19.86
N SER A 887 -55.56 -33.43 19.85
CA SER A 887 -54.78 -33.96 20.97
C SER A 887 -53.53 -33.10 21.26
N TYR A 888 -52.75 -32.75 20.24
CA TYR A 888 -51.57 -31.88 20.38
C TYR A 888 -51.94 -30.52 20.96
N LEU A 889 -52.97 -29.87 20.43
CA LEU A 889 -53.44 -28.58 20.90
C LEU A 889 -53.97 -28.65 22.34
N THR A 890 -54.72 -29.70 22.69
CA THR A 890 -55.21 -29.90 24.06
C THR A 890 -54.05 -30.14 25.04
N ASN A 891 -53.04 -30.92 24.64
CA ASN A 891 -51.83 -31.13 25.43
C ASN A 891 -51.00 -29.84 25.57
N SER A 892 -50.99 -28.97 24.55
CA SER A 892 -50.27 -27.68 24.60
C SER A 892 -50.85 -26.69 25.61
N LEU A 893 -52.14 -26.81 25.95
CA LEU A 893 -52.77 -26.02 27.01
C LEU A 893 -52.25 -26.41 28.40
N GLN A 894 -51.83 -27.66 28.58
CA GLN A 894 -51.41 -28.22 29.86
C GLN A 894 -49.89 -28.21 30.04
N ASN A 895 -49.11 -28.21 28.95
CA ASN A 895 -47.64 -28.33 29.01
C ASN A 895 -46.92 -27.03 28.58
N PRO A 896 -46.21 -26.34 29.48
CA PRO A 896 -45.56 -25.05 29.18
C PRO A 896 -44.45 -25.12 28.14
N LYS A 897 -43.88 -26.31 27.87
CA LYS A 897 -42.84 -26.50 26.84
C LYS A 897 -43.37 -26.50 25.40
N LEU A 898 -44.69 -26.62 25.20
CA LEU A 898 -45.35 -26.73 23.89
C LEU A 898 -46.09 -25.44 23.45
N LYS A 899 -45.88 -24.31 24.13
CA LYS A 899 -46.60 -23.04 23.89
C LYS A 899 -46.12 -22.31 22.62
N LYS A 900 -46.44 -22.85 21.44
CA LYS A 900 -46.31 -22.13 20.15
C LYS A 900 -47.50 -21.22 19.83
N PHE A 901 -48.65 -21.46 20.47
CA PHE A 901 -49.86 -20.66 20.39
C PHE A 901 -50.22 -20.10 21.77
N SER A 902 -50.86 -18.94 21.81
CA SER A 902 -51.49 -18.47 23.05
C SER A 902 -52.65 -19.41 23.43
N PRO A 903 -53.00 -19.53 24.72
CA PRO A 903 -54.16 -20.33 25.12
C PRO A 903 -55.44 -19.94 24.37
N ASP A 904 -55.61 -18.65 24.09
CA ASP A 904 -56.78 -18.11 23.40
C ASP A 904 -56.79 -18.53 21.92
N GLU A 905 -55.63 -18.48 21.24
CA GLU A 905 -55.46 -19.02 19.90
C GLU A 905 -55.73 -20.53 19.85
N VAL A 906 -55.33 -21.29 20.88
CA VAL A 906 -55.59 -22.74 20.94
C VAL A 906 -57.08 -23.03 21.08
N PHE A 907 -57.78 -22.31 21.96
CA PHE A 907 -59.23 -22.45 22.11
C PHE A 907 -59.99 -22.07 20.83
N GLU A 908 -59.53 -21.03 20.12
CA GLU A 908 -60.10 -20.63 18.84
C GLU A 908 -59.87 -21.69 17.74
N ILE A 909 -58.66 -22.25 17.63
CA ILE A 909 -58.38 -23.33 16.68
C ILE A 909 -59.25 -24.55 16.99
N LEU A 910 -59.31 -25.00 18.25
CA LEU A 910 -60.11 -26.15 18.66
C LEU A 910 -61.61 -25.91 18.46
N GLY A 911 -62.13 -24.73 18.80
CA GLY A 911 -63.51 -24.36 18.57
C GLY A 911 -63.89 -24.41 17.08
N ASN A 912 -63.11 -23.75 16.22
CA ASN A 912 -63.33 -23.74 14.78
C ASN A 912 -63.18 -25.13 14.15
N PHE A 913 -62.26 -25.93 14.69
CA PHE A 913 -62.04 -27.31 14.30
C PHE A 913 -63.27 -28.19 14.57
N PHE A 914 -63.77 -28.20 15.80
CA PHE A 914 -64.93 -29.01 16.19
C PHE A 914 -66.20 -28.53 15.49
N LEU A 915 -66.30 -27.21 15.24
CA LEU A 915 -67.37 -26.63 14.43
C LEU A 915 -67.39 -27.17 13.00
N ARG A 916 -66.23 -27.29 12.35
CA ARG A 916 -66.10 -27.88 11.00
C ARG A 916 -66.50 -29.35 10.97
N LYS A 917 -66.28 -30.10 12.06
CA LYS A 917 -66.73 -31.49 12.22
C LYS A 917 -68.21 -31.62 12.59
N GLN A 918 -68.95 -30.52 12.70
CA GLN A 918 -70.33 -30.47 13.18
C GLN A 918 -70.50 -31.00 14.63
N TYR A 919 -69.42 -31.05 15.40
CA TYR A 919 -69.46 -31.38 16.83
C TYR A 919 -69.74 -30.12 17.64
N TYR A 920 -70.96 -29.62 17.50
CA TYR A 920 -71.40 -28.33 18.00
C TYR A 920 -71.23 -28.15 19.52
N ILE A 921 -71.48 -29.19 20.32
CA ILE A 921 -71.33 -29.14 21.79
C ILE A 921 -69.86 -28.93 22.20
N GLN A 922 -68.95 -29.67 21.58
CA GLN A 922 -67.52 -29.55 21.86
C GLN A 922 -66.98 -28.19 21.40
N ALA A 923 -67.42 -27.73 20.23
CA ALA A 923 -67.10 -26.39 19.73
C ALA A 923 -67.57 -25.29 20.71
N LEU A 924 -68.81 -25.39 21.20
CA LEU A 924 -69.37 -24.45 22.18
C LEU A 924 -68.55 -24.39 23.46
N ASN A 925 -68.13 -25.53 24.02
CA ASN A 925 -67.33 -25.57 25.25
C ASN A 925 -66.00 -24.81 25.09
N TYR A 926 -65.32 -24.96 23.95
CA TYR A 926 -64.07 -24.25 23.68
C TYR A 926 -64.29 -22.76 23.42
N PHE A 927 -65.33 -22.38 22.65
CA PHE A 927 -65.67 -20.98 22.45
C PHE A 927 -66.13 -20.29 23.73
N GLN A 928 -66.85 -20.96 24.62
CA GLN A 928 -67.21 -20.44 25.95
C GLN A 928 -65.98 -20.26 26.83
N SER A 929 -65.05 -21.21 26.81
CA SER A 929 -63.76 -21.10 27.52
C SER A 929 -62.92 -19.93 26.99
N LEU A 930 -62.96 -19.69 25.67
CA LEU A 930 -62.34 -18.52 25.03
C LEU A 930 -63.00 -17.21 25.48
N LEU A 931 -64.33 -17.19 25.56
CA LEU A 931 -65.14 -16.03 25.95
C LEU A 931 -64.86 -15.57 27.37
N ASN A 932 -64.69 -16.52 28.31
CA ASN A 932 -64.32 -16.24 29.69
C ASN A 932 -62.91 -15.64 29.84
N ARG A 933 -62.03 -15.83 28.84
CA ARG A 933 -60.65 -15.35 28.85
C ARG A 933 -60.47 -14.03 28.09
N GLN A 934 -61.33 -13.76 27.11
CA GLN A 934 -61.31 -12.54 26.28
C GLN A 934 -61.96 -11.31 26.94
N ALA A 935 -62.20 -11.33 28.25
CA ALA A 935 -62.79 -10.20 28.99
C ALA A 935 -61.91 -8.94 28.85
N GLY A 936 -62.26 -8.05 27.92
CA GLY A 936 -61.55 -6.80 27.62
C GLY A 936 -61.02 -6.64 26.18
N GLN A 937 -61.07 -7.67 25.32
CA GLN A 937 -60.65 -7.57 23.91
C GLN A 937 -61.86 -7.47 22.96
N TYR A 938 -62.41 -6.27 22.83
CA TYR A 938 -63.70 -6.02 22.15
C TYR A 938 -63.79 -6.56 20.71
N SER A 939 -62.72 -6.53 19.91
CA SER A 939 -62.77 -7.01 18.52
C SER A 939 -62.87 -8.53 18.39
N GLN A 940 -62.19 -9.29 19.25
CA GLN A 940 -62.23 -10.76 19.23
C GLN A 940 -63.51 -11.29 19.88
N LEU A 941 -63.98 -10.64 20.95
CA LEU A 941 -65.20 -10.99 21.66
C LEU A 941 -66.44 -10.94 20.73
N MET A 942 -66.49 -9.93 19.85
CA MET A 942 -67.53 -9.79 18.82
C MET A 942 -67.64 -11.04 17.94
N TRP A 943 -66.51 -11.54 17.42
CA TRP A 943 -66.47 -12.69 16.53
C TRP A 943 -66.79 -14.00 17.23
N THR A 944 -66.31 -14.17 18.47
CA THR A 944 -66.63 -15.35 19.30
C THR A 944 -68.14 -15.44 19.56
N TYR A 945 -68.79 -14.33 19.91
CA TYR A 945 -70.25 -14.29 20.07
C TYR A 945 -71.01 -14.59 18.78
N LEU A 946 -70.52 -14.09 17.64
CA LEU A 946 -71.12 -14.38 16.33
C LEU A 946 -71.10 -15.88 16.02
N VAL A 947 -69.97 -16.56 16.25
CA VAL A 947 -69.85 -18.00 16.00
C VAL A 947 -70.68 -18.84 16.98
N ILE A 948 -70.76 -18.44 18.25
CA ILE A 948 -71.66 -19.12 19.19
C ILE A 948 -73.12 -18.98 18.73
N GLY A 949 -73.53 -17.80 18.27
CA GLY A 949 -74.84 -17.58 17.67
C GLY A 949 -75.09 -18.48 16.44
N ASP A 950 -74.09 -18.60 15.56
CA ASP A 950 -74.14 -19.49 14.38
C ASP A 950 -74.33 -20.96 14.76
N ILE A 951 -73.68 -21.40 15.84
CA ILE A 951 -73.78 -22.77 16.34
C ILE A 951 -75.20 -23.04 16.86
N TYR A 952 -75.73 -22.15 17.71
CA TYR A 952 -77.09 -22.29 18.23
C TYR A 952 -78.14 -22.23 17.11
N ALA A 953 -77.95 -21.36 16.11
CA ALA A 953 -78.85 -21.30 14.96
C ALA A 953 -78.89 -22.63 14.20
N LYS A 954 -77.73 -23.26 13.96
CA LYS A 954 -77.63 -24.57 13.28
C LYS A 954 -78.20 -25.73 14.09
N GLN A 955 -78.23 -25.61 15.42
CA GLN A 955 -78.86 -26.59 16.29
C GLN A 955 -80.38 -26.38 16.45
N GLY A 956 -80.96 -25.36 15.80
CA GLY A 956 -82.39 -25.03 15.88
C GLY A 956 -82.77 -24.17 17.10
N TYR A 957 -81.80 -23.70 17.88
CA TYR A 957 -81.98 -22.87 19.08
C TYR A 957 -82.02 -21.38 18.71
N SER A 958 -83.09 -20.96 18.02
CA SER A 958 -83.25 -19.61 17.47
C SER A 958 -83.15 -18.49 18.50
N ASN A 959 -83.76 -18.66 19.68
CA ASN A 959 -83.75 -17.63 20.73
C ASN A 959 -82.33 -17.40 21.28
N GLN A 960 -81.60 -18.46 21.61
CA GLN A 960 -80.20 -18.34 22.05
C GLN A 960 -79.33 -17.76 20.93
N ALA A 961 -79.54 -18.17 19.68
CA ALA A 961 -78.79 -17.63 18.54
C ALA A 961 -78.95 -16.11 18.39
N ILE A 962 -80.20 -15.61 18.44
CA ILE A 962 -80.51 -14.18 18.36
C ILE A 962 -79.85 -13.42 19.52
N GLN A 963 -79.91 -13.96 20.74
CA GLN A 963 -79.28 -13.34 21.91
C GLN A 963 -77.77 -13.17 21.73
N PHE A 964 -77.07 -14.20 21.25
CA PHE A 964 -75.63 -14.12 20.99
C PHE A 964 -75.28 -13.23 19.79
N TYR A 965 -76.11 -13.18 18.74
CA TYR A 965 -75.96 -12.20 17.67
C TYR A 965 -76.16 -10.76 18.15
N GLN A 966 -77.08 -10.52 19.08
CA GLN A 966 -77.29 -9.20 19.69
C GLN A 966 -76.09 -8.76 20.54
N TYR A 967 -75.49 -9.68 21.31
CA TYR A 967 -74.23 -9.41 22.03
C TYR A 967 -73.08 -9.09 21.07
N SER A 968 -72.96 -9.84 19.98
CA SER A 968 -72.00 -9.53 18.90
C SER A 968 -72.26 -8.14 18.29
N LEU A 969 -73.52 -7.79 18.02
CA LEU A 969 -73.92 -6.52 17.43
C LEU A 969 -73.61 -5.32 18.34
N GLN A 970 -73.90 -5.41 19.64
CA GLN A 970 -73.61 -4.35 20.61
C GLN A 970 -72.12 -4.01 20.66
N ILE A 971 -71.28 -5.04 20.62
CA ILE A 971 -69.81 -4.85 20.61
C ILE A 971 -69.34 -4.29 19.27
N ALA A 972 -69.93 -4.75 18.16
CA ALA A 972 -69.63 -4.25 16.81
C ALA A 972 -69.99 -2.76 16.63
N GLN A 973 -71.04 -2.27 17.30
CA GLN A 973 -71.48 -0.87 17.25
C GLN A 973 -70.59 0.09 18.06
N GLY A 974 -69.88 -0.41 19.09
CA GLY A 974 -68.97 0.38 19.93
C GLY A 974 -67.55 0.57 19.37
N GLY A 975 -67.18 -0.12 18.28
CA GLY A 975 -65.83 -0.07 17.67
C GLY A 975 -65.73 0.85 16.44
N SER A 976 -64.59 1.55 16.28
CA SER A 976 -64.38 2.51 15.17
C SER A 976 -64.55 1.89 13.76
N SER A 977 -65.52 2.43 13.01
CA SER A 977 -65.76 2.55 11.55
C SER A 977 -65.31 1.48 10.52
N ARG A 978 -64.63 0.38 10.87
CA ARG A 978 -64.08 -0.58 9.88
C ARG A 978 -64.95 -1.78 9.50
N ASN A 979 -66.15 -1.94 10.07
CA ASN A 979 -66.90 -3.21 9.93
C ASN A 979 -68.36 -3.05 9.46
N ARG A 980 -68.62 -2.18 8.49
CA ARG A 980 -69.97 -2.00 7.91
C ARG A 980 -70.54 -3.31 7.34
N SER A 981 -69.72 -4.11 6.65
CA SER A 981 -70.11 -5.41 6.09
C SER A 981 -70.36 -6.50 7.14
N VAL A 982 -69.73 -6.38 8.32
CA VAL A 982 -69.92 -7.31 9.43
C VAL A 982 -71.19 -6.96 10.20
N LEU A 983 -71.44 -5.67 10.42
CA LEU A 983 -72.70 -5.17 10.98
C LEU A 983 -73.89 -5.59 10.13
N GLU A 984 -73.81 -5.42 8.81
CA GLU A 984 -74.86 -5.86 7.87
C GLU A 984 -75.11 -7.37 7.95
N LYS A 985 -74.07 -8.19 8.10
CA LYS A 985 -74.22 -9.65 8.24
C LYS A 985 -74.82 -10.06 9.57
N ILE A 986 -74.40 -9.44 10.68
CA ILE A 986 -74.97 -9.74 12.00
C ILE A 986 -76.46 -9.32 12.02
N GLN A 987 -76.77 -8.14 11.47
CA GLN A 987 -78.15 -7.68 11.32
C GLN A 987 -78.97 -8.59 10.39
N TYR A 988 -78.38 -9.08 9.29
CA TYR A 988 -79.01 -10.06 8.42
C TYR A 988 -79.34 -11.35 9.18
N ARG A 989 -78.38 -11.92 9.92
CA ARG A 989 -78.60 -13.15 10.72
C ARG A 989 -79.65 -12.98 11.82
N ILE A 990 -79.73 -11.79 12.43
CA ILE A 990 -80.81 -11.46 13.39
C ILE A 990 -82.16 -11.40 12.66
N ARG A 991 -82.23 -10.75 11.49
CA ARG A 991 -83.47 -10.62 10.70
C ARG A 991 -83.97 -11.96 10.15
N THR A 992 -83.07 -12.87 9.78
CA THR A 992 -83.42 -14.20 9.29
C THR A 992 -83.64 -15.24 10.39
N GLY A 993 -83.57 -14.86 11.67
CA GLY A 993 -83.62 -15.75 12.84
C GLY A 993 -84.94 -16.49 13.10
N THR A 994 -85.86 -16.56 12.13
CA THR A 994 -87.14 -17.27 12.24
C THR A 994 -87.47 -18.04 10.96
N LEU A 995 -86.68 -19.04 10.57
CA LEU A 995 -87.11 -20.13 9.69
C LEU A 995 -86.17 -21.34 9.89
N PRO A 996 -86.68 -22.51 10.30
CA PRO A 996 -85.99 -23.78 10.10
C PRO A 996 -85.95 -24.09 8.59
N ASP A 997 -84.76 -24.43 8.10
CA ASP A 997 -84.34 -24.89 6.76
C ASP A 997 -85.36 -24.96 5.60
N LEU A 998 -84.98 -24.29 4.50
CA LEU A 998 -85.03 -24.85 3.13
C LEU A 998 -83.81 -24.39 2.33
#